data_AF-A0A415DN79-F1
#
_entry.id   AF-A0A415DN79-F1
#
_cell.length_a   1.000
_cell.length_b   1.000
_cell.length_c   1.000
_cell.angle_alpha   90.00
_cell.angle_beta   90.00
_cell.angle_gamma   90.00
#
_symmetry.space_group_name_H-M   'P 1'
#
loop_
_entity.id
_entity.type
_entity.pdbx_description
1 polymer ?
#
loop_
_entity_poly.entity_id
_entity_poly.type
_entity_poly.pdbx_seq_one_letter_code
_entity_poly.pdbx_strand_id
1 'polypeptide(L)'
;MIKLIDNTHIPLVADLAGECFIDDPFYLHLSAEREKRMQLIRDIFAESIRICVEHGYAYMRMEGEMVVSFALWFNYGKLKSEYPDDFNFIFKGSEVAQNIKTSLSDEFYKIDNYLKGNREYLYLLAIAVRKEYQRKGYATQMVRIVQDCFPNYNLFSDISNKDSVALYLKLGFRVVGEYEHCSFVRYLSEQDTLPVISAQNKIWLAVPSGLSLKKMDINATKRDTIRLEYVKDEGGYFSPSPVGGDKADLYYLSYKDLIKYQRYINVQFFQEIKLQEENRTIVYYTSVEPSFPGFRNYEEFLANYDAHHKEWSIIPDVYISIPIQYNDRKRFAGVIERTFVSNRVLEALNFRTTYEAGIPVKNIDDKMFKYRIERFYLGRVSVQIQEEKQLSFNGLAGESQPCGDAISVDLILSIDKETRMGVLHLVSLSCGLLITQLLDSTSRNQINVLNKGESLNFYKYLETEFGIEKKGSAKSFLTIPQNRKEVPQDFLASVLFAETLYEEGEVLGKVVDKDIWKLLSSPYGIAQYDYATVYTFKNVVVQMSQSFQGDMASRLAMESVTLFYIELILFEEAAIEIANEEIVKFLVNINQYTHRNVLKSVNQILTTHVKSIEFWDIQVNYPSSVASINNIRNAFGIGKLRAAFQRNKEEILTIYNMRSDIVDKAEANFIALIGSIFTIVSVINFILEPKNHFVFISFGLFVLVLLFLYKRYLVKFLYAREGFWKRYIKRYFRKH
;
A
#
# COMPACT_ATOMS: atom_id res chain seq x y z
N MET A 1 -40.14 -16.82 -5.39
CA MET A 1 -39.44 -15.54 -5.71
C MET A 1 -38.23 -15.40 -4.79
N ILE A 2 -37.07 -14.95 -5.29
CA ILE A 2 -35.91 -14.61 -4.46
C ILE A 2 -36.01 -13.16 -4.02
N LYS A 3 -35.67 -12.87 -2.76
CA LYS A 3 -35.61 -11.52 -2.19
C LYS A 3 -34.39 -11.37 -1.29
N LEU A 4 -33.86 -10.17 -1.19
CA LEU A 4 -32.91 -9.82 -0.12
C LEU A 4 -33.61 -9.88 1.24
N ILE A 5 -32.88 -10.29 2.26
CA ILE A 5 -33.32 -10.21 3.65
C ILE A 5 -32.98 -8.81 4.15
N ASP A 6 -33.93 -8.20 4.86
CA ASP A 6 -33.72 -6.94 5.58
C ASP A 6 -34.09 -7.12 7.06
N ASN A 7 -33.94 -6.05 7.85
CA ASN A 7 -34.20 -6.06 9.28
C ASN A 7 -35.61 -6.53 9.67
N THR A 8 -36.61 -6.34 8.81
CA THR A 8 -37.99 -6.75 9.07
C THR A 8 -38.21 -8.26 8.91
N HIS A 9 -37.35 -8.92 8.13
CA HIS A 9 -37.43 -10.36 7.86
C HIS A 9 -36.68 -11.21 8.89
N ILE A 10 -35.82 -10.62 9.73
CA ILE A 10 -34.96 -11.36 10.68
C ILE A 10 -35.75 -12.36 11.54
N PRO A 11 -36.87 -11.99 12.22
CA PRO A 11 -37.58 -12.93 13.08
C PRO A 11 -38.10 -14.15 12.30
N LEU A 12 -38.65 -13.92 11.10
CA LEU A 12 -39.25 -14.95 10.26
C LEU A 12 -38.20 -15.95 9.74
N VAL A 13 -37.02 -15.45 9.37
CA VAL A 13 -35.91 -16.28 8.90
C VAL A 13 -35.27 -17.04 10.06
N ALA A 14 -35.16 -16.42 11.24
CA ALA A 14 -34.68 -17.08 12.46
C ALA A 14 -35.61 -18.22 12.91
N ASP A 15 -36.93 -18.03 12.81
CA ASP A 15 -37.91 -19.08 13.07
C ASP A 15 -37.71 -20.29 12.14
N LEU A 16 -37.53 -20.06 10.84
CA LEU A 16 -37.24 -21.12 9.87
C LEU A 16 -35.90 -21.80 10.16
N ALA A 17 -34.88 -21.05 10.59
CA ALA A 17 -33.59 -21.61 10.98
C ALA A 17 -33.77 -22.56 12.18
N GLY A 18 -34.51 -22.13 13.20
CA GLY A 18 -34.89 -22.98 14.33
C GLY A 18 -35.54 -24.28 13.87
N GLU A 19 -36.52 -24.22 12.97
CA GLU A 19 -37.20 -25.41 12.44
C GLU A 19 -36.25 -26.36 11.69
N CYS A 20 -35.31 -25.82 10.91
CA CYS A 20 -34.45 -26.60 10.02
C CYS A 20 -33.24 -27.23 10.74
N PHE A 21 -32.66 -26.52 11.72
CA PHE A 21 -31.39 -26.90 12.35
C PHE A 21 -31.54 -27.57 13.71
N ILE A 22 -32.74 -27.70 14.25
CA ILE A 22 -33.00 -28.26 15.59
C ILE A 22 -32.52 -29.69 15.83
N ASP A 23 -32.42 -30.48 14.76
CA ASP A 23 -31.95 -31.87 14.81
C ASP A 23 -30.56 -32.01 14.15
N ASP A 24 -29.88 -30.90 13.83
CA ASP A 24 -28.52 -30.91 13.32
C ASP A 24 -27.54 -31.37 14.42
N PRO A 25 -26.63 -32.33 14.14
CA PRO A 25 -25.66 -32.83 15.11
C PRO A 25 -24.89 -31.74 15.86
N PHE A 26 -24.57 -30.62 15.18
CA PHE A 26 -23.85 -29.50 15.78
C PHE A 26 -24.64 -28.84 16.92
N TYR A 27 -25.95 -28.63 16.74
CA TYR A 27 -26.79 -27.93 17.71
C TYR A 27 -27.38 -28.82 18.81
N LEU A 28 -27.29 -30.16 18.69
CA LEU A 28 -27.79 -31.09 19.72
C LEU A 28 -27.16 -30.84 21.10
N HIS A 29 -25.94 -30.31 21.15
CA HIS A 29 -25.23 -30.00 22.39
C HIS A 29 -25.71 -28.73 23.11
N LEU A 30 -26.53 -27.89 22.48
CA LEU A 30 -27.05 -26.67 23.12
C LEU A 30 -28.02 -26.97 24.26
N SER A 31 -28.90 -27.95 24.09
CA SER A 31 -29.83 -28.40 25.14
C SER A 31 -30.44 -29.75 24.78
N ALA A 32 -30.65 -30.61 25.79
CA ALA A 32 -31.44 -31.84 25.64
C ALA A 32 -32.93 -31.54 25.40
N GLU A 33 -33.44 -30.43 25.95
CA GLU A 33 -34.84 -30.01 25.80
C GLU A 33 -35.05 -29.37 24.43
N ARG A 34 -35.94 -29.98 23.64
CA ARG A 34 -36.18 -29.57 22.25
C ARG A 34 -36.67 -28.11 22.14
N GLU A 35 -37.62 -27.70 22.97
CA GLU A 35 -38.15 -26.32 22.95
C GLU A 35 -37.09 -25.29 23.36
N LYS A 36 -36.31 -25.59 24.40
CA LYS A 36 -35.20 -24.72 24.82
C LYS A 36 -34.14 -24.62 23.73
N ARG A 37 -33.81 -25.74 23.07
CA ARG A 37 -32.87 -25.78 21.94
C ARG A 37 -33.40 -24.96 20.76
N MET A 38 -34.69 -25.05 20.44
CA MET A 38 -35.34 -24.23 19.41
C MET A 38 -35.11 -22.74 19.67
N GLN A 39 -35.37 -22.28 20.89
CA GLN A 39 -35.21 -20.87 21.24
C GLN A 39 -33.75 -20.41 21.13
N LEU A 40 -32.80 -21.20 21.63
CA LEU A 40 -31.37 -20.86 21.53
C LEU A 40 -30.89 -20.77 20.08
N ILE A 41 -31.34 -21.68 19.21
CA ILE A 41 -31.02 -21.61 17.77
C ILE A 41 -31.59 -20.35 17.16
N ARG A 42 -32.85 -19.99 17.46
CA ARG A 42 -33.48 -18.75 16.97
C ARG A 42 -32.67 -17.51 17.38
N ASP A 43 -32.24 -17.43 18.62
CA ASP A 43 -31.47 -16.29 19.14
C ASP A 43 -30.10 -16.19 18.44
N ILE A 44 -29.39 -17.31 18.26
CA ILE A 44 -28.11 -17.36 17.55
C ILE A 44 -28.28 -16.93 16.08
N PHE A 45 -29.32 -17.43 15.41
CA PHE A 45 -29.57 -17.11 14.01
C PHE A 45 -30.07 -15.69 13.81
N ALA A 46 -30.87 -15.12 14.72
CA ALA A 46 -31.31 -13.73 14.62
C ALA A 46 -30.11 -12.78 14.50
N GLU A 47 -29.11 -12.98 15.35
CA GLU A 47 -27.87 -12.19 15.31
C GLU A 47 -26.99 -12.53 14.10
N SER A 48 -26.86 -13.81 13.75
CA SER A 48 -26.13 -14.23 12.54
C SER A 48 -26.70 -13.64 11.25
N ILE A 49 -28.03 -13.56 11.16
CA ILE A 49 -28.75 -12.93 10.03
C ILE A 49 -28.50 -11.42 10.04
N ARG A 50 -28.59 -10.75 11.20
CA ARG A 50 -28.27 -9.32 11.34
C ARG A 50 -26.88 -9.02 10.79
N ILE A 51 -25.86 -9.78 11.23
CA ILE A 51 -24.48 -9.63 10.76
C ILE A 51 -24.39 -9.78 9.24
N CYS A 52 -25.05 -10.79 8.65
CA CYS A 52 -25.02 -11.01 7.21
C CYS A 52 -25.83 -9.96 6.42
N VAL A 53 -26.86 -9.35 7.01
CA VAL A 53 -27.61 -8.24 6.40
C VAL A 53 -26.77 -6.96 6.40
N GLU A 54 -26.02 -6.69 7.47
CA GLU A 54 -25.22 -5.47 7.62
C GLU A 54 -23.86 -5.54 6.92
N HIS A 55 -23.20 -6.70 6.91
CA HIS A 55 -21.80 -6.85 6.50
C HIS A 55 -21.56 -7.93 5.43
N GLY A 56 -22.63 -8.54 4.93
CA GLY A 56 -22.55 -9.65 4.00
C GLY A 56 -23.66 -9.64 2.96
N TYR A 57 -24.12 -10.84 2.60
CA TYR A 57 -25.18 -11.07 1.65
C TYR A 57 -26.18 -12.07 2.23
N ALA A 58 -27.40 -11.60 2.49
CA ALA A 58 -28.48 -12.40 3.04
C ALA A 58 -29.69 -12.35 2.09
N TYR A 59 -30.15 -13.52 1.64
CA TYR A 59 -31.30 -13.62 0.76
C TYR A 59 -32.15 -14.85 1.07
N MET A 60 -33.42 -14.74 0.70
CA MET A 60 -34.46 -15.73 0.97
C MET A 60 -35.28 -16.02 -0.26
N ARG A 61 -35.91 -17.19 -0.25
CA ARG A 61 -36.93 -17.59 -1.22
C ARG A 61 -38.30 -17.62 -0.55
N MET A 62 -39.25 -16.97 -1.22
CA MET A 62 -40.66 -16.95 -0.87
C MET A 62 -41.49 -17.79 -1.83
N GLU A 63 -42.44 -18.56 -1.31
CA GLU A 63 -43.56 -19.14 -2.05
C GLU A 63 -44.85 -18.53 -1.47
N GLY A 64 -45.47 -17.60 -2.21
CA GLY A 64 -46.48 -16.71 -1.64
C GLY A 64 -45.90 -15.82 -0.54
N GLU A 65 -46.52 -15.82 0.64
CA GLU A 65 -46.06 -15.10 1.84
C GLU A 65 -45.14 -15.94 2.75
N MET A 66 -44.87 -17.20 2.38
CA MET A 66 -44.07 -18.11 3.20
C MET A 66 -42.60 -18.08 2.80
N VAL A 67 -41.69 -17.88 3.78
CA VAL A 67 -40.26 -18.16 3.60
C VAL A 67 -40.04 -19.66 3.55
N VAL A 68 -39.47 -20.13 2.45
CA VAL A 68 -39.19 -21.56 2.21
C VAL A 68 -37.71 -21.91 2.27
N SER A 69 -36.83 -20.93 2.06
CA SER A 69 -35.38 -21.14 2.08
C SER A 69 -34.65 -19.81 2.30
N PHE A 70 -33.46 -19.87 2.88
CA PHE A 70 -32.54 -18.74 2.97
C PHE A 70 -31.09 -19.18 2.82
N ALA A 71 -30.22 -18.23 2.50
CA ALA A 71 -28.77 -18.38 2.57
C ALA A 71 -28.11 -17.12 3.14
N LEU A 72 -27.07 -17.34 3.95
CA LEU A 72 -26.32 -16.30 4.64
C LEU A 72 -24.85 -16.39 4.25
N TRP A 73 -24.33 -15.29 3.70
CA TRP A 73 -22.95 -15.19 3.25
C TRP A 73 -22.29 -13.93 3.81
N PHE A 74 -20.97 -13.95 3.91
CA PHE A 74 -20.18 -12.74 4.18
C PHE A 74 -18.77 -12.88 3.60
N ASN A 75 -18.07 -11.76 3.40
CA ASN A 75 -16.66 -11.81 3.04
C ASN A 75 -15.82 -12.13 4.29
N TYR A 76 -15.15 -13.29 4.29
CA TYR A 76 -14.42 -13.80 5.45
C TYR A 76 -13.33 -12.84 5.92
N GLY A 77 -12.45 -12.43 4.99
CA GLY A 77 -11.33 -11.53 5.31
C GLY A 77 -11.79 -10.14 5.73
N LYS A 78 -12.88 -9.63 5.13
CA LYS A 78 -13.50 -8.34 5.51
C LYS A 78 -14.03 -8.42 6.94
N LEU A 79 -14.94 -9.35 7.23
CA LEU A 79 -15.56 -9.47 8.55
C LEU A 79 -14.51 -9.68 9.66
N LYS A 80 -13.52 -10.56 9.43
CA LYS A 80 -12.45 -10.85 10.39
C LYS A 80 -11.64 -9.61 10.80
N SER A 81 -11.41 -8.71 9.86
CA SER A 81 -10.53 -7.57 10.07
C SER A 81 -11.29 -6.30 10.47
N GLU A 82 -12.45 -6.04 9.87
CA GLU A 82 -13.20 -4.78 10.05
C GLU A 82 -14.22 -4.87 11.20
N TYR A 83 -14.77 -6.06 11.45
CA TYR A 83 -15.83 -6.30 12.43
C TYR A 83 -15.49 -7.49 13.34
N PRO A 84 -14.41 -7.40 14.14
CA PRO A 84 -13.89 -8.54 14.91
C PRO A 84 -14.88 -9.06 15.95
N ASP A 85 -15.75 -8.23 16.50
CA ASP A 85 -16.76 -8.65 17.47
C ASP A 85 -17.84 -9.52 16.82
N ASP A 86 -18.40 -9.10 15.68
CA ASP A 86 -19.33 -9.89 14.88
C ASP A 86 -18.68 -11.18 14.36
N PHE A 87 -17.42 -11.09 13.94
CA PHE A 87 -16.64 -12.27 13.55
C PHE A 87 -16.48 -13.27 14.70
N ASN A 88 -16.16 -12.78 15.90
CA ASN A 88 -16.00 -13.61 17.09
C ASN A 88 -17.34 -14.22 17.54
N PHE A 89 -18.46 -13.53 17.35
CA PHE A 89 -19.78 -14.09 17.60
C PHE A 89 -20.00 -15.37 16.78
N ILE A 90 -19.70 -15.33 15.48
CA ILE A 90 -19.85 -16.46 14.56
C ILE A 90 -18.86 -17.60 14.88
N PHE A 91 -17.57 -17.30 15.00
CA PHE A 91 -16.53 -18.34 15.03
C PHE A 91 -16.00 -18.70 16.42
N LYS A 92 -16.26 -17.90 17.45
CA LYS A 92 -15.80 -18.13 18.83
C LYS A 92 -16.94 -18.24 19.83
N GLY A 93 -18.19 -18.13 19.35
CA GLY A 93 -19.41 -18.28 20.12
C GLY A 93 -19.72 -17.11 21.05
N SER A 94 -20.99 -16.96 21.39
CA SER A 94 -21.50 -15.99 22.36
C SER A 94 -21.64 -16.60 23.76
N GLU A 95 -21.97 -15.78 24.76
CA GLU A 95 -22.31 -16.27 26.11
C GLU A 95 -23.51 -17.25 26.09
N VAL A 96 -24.40 -17.12 25.10
CA VAL A 96 -25.57 -17.99 24.89
C VAL A 96 -25.17 -19.42 24.47
N ALA A 97 -23.95 -19.59 23.95
CA ALA A 97 -23.45 -20.83 23.36
C ALA A 97 -22.21 -21.38 24.07
N GLN A 98 -22.08 -21.19 25.39
CA GLN A 98 -20.92 -21.64 26.17
C GLN A 98 -20.54 -23.11 25.95
N ASN A 99 -21.53 -24.00 25.77
CA ASN A 99 -21.32 -25.44 25.64
C ASN A 99 -20.64 -25.87 24.33
N ILE A 100 -20.61 -25.02 23.29
CA ILE A 100 -20.00 -25.33 21.98
C ILE A 100 -18.73 -24.52 21.70
N LYS A 101 -18.30 -23.68 22.65
CA LYS A 101 -17.21 -22.71 22.48
C LYS A 101 -15.86 -23.34 22.13
N THR A 102 -15.53 -24.47 22.76
CA THR A 102 -14.24 -25.16 22.53
C THR A 102 -14.17 -25.78 21.12
N SER A 103 -15.22 -26.49 20.70
CA SER A 103 -15.30 -27.10 19.36
C SER A 103 -15.25 -26.03 18.26
N LEU A 104 -15.99 -24.92 18.43
CA LEU A 104 -15.92 -23.74 17.56
C LEU A 104 -14.51 -23.16 17.42
N SER A 105 -13.76 -23.08 18.53
CA SER A 105 -12.40 -22.52 18.50
C SER A 105 -11.40 -23.39 17.73
N ASP A 106 -11.53 -24.72 17.82
CA ASP A 106 -10.68 -25.67 17.08
C ASP A 106 -11.06 -25.72 15.60
N GLU A 107 -12.36 -25.70 15.30
CA GLU A 107 -12.88 -25.58 13.93
C GLU A 107 -12.42 -24.28 13.27
N PHE A 108 -12.52 -23.15 13.97
CA PHE A 108 -12.03 -21.86 13.52
C PHE A 108 -10.54 -21.92 13.14
N TYR A 109 -9.70 -22.55 13.96
CA TYR A 109 -8.27 -22.68 13.65
C TYR A 109 -8.03 -23.40 12.30
N LYS A 110 -8.82 -24.43 12.01
CA LYS A 110 -8.74 -25.13 10.72
C LYS A 110 -9.23 -24.27 9.56
N ILE A 111 -10.38 -23.61 9.72
CA ILE A 111 -10.92 -22.69 8.72
C ILE A 111 -9.90 -21.60 8.38
N ASP A 112 -9.31 -20.97 9.41
CA ASP A 112 -8.32 -19.92 9.22
C ASP A 112 -7.03 -20.42 8.56
N ASN A 113 -6.64 -21.67 8.79
CA ASN A 113 -5.50 -22.27 8.08
C ASN A 113 -5.78 -22.48 6.58
N TYR A 114 -7.02 -22.79 6.19
CA TYR A 114 -7.39 -22.93 4.78
C TYR A 114 -7.53 -21.58 4.08
N LEU A 115 -8.12 -20.60 4.76
CA LEU A 115 -8.45 -19.29 4.18
C LEU A 115 -7.31 -18.28 4.32
N LYS A 116 -6.48 -18.40 5.36
CA LYS A 116 -5.33 -17.53 5.67
C LYS A 116 -5.68 -16.04 5.68
N GLY A 117 -6.90 -15.69 6.08
CA GLY A 117 -7.41 -14.32 6.05
C GLY A 117 -7.55 -13.71 4.66
N ASN A 118 -7.59 -14.52 3.59
CA ASN A 118 -7.78 -14.04 2.23
C ASN A 118 -9.14 -13.33 2.08
N ARG A 119 -9.12 -12.15 1.45
CA ARG A 119 -10.28 -11.25 1.30
C ARG A 119 -11.13 -11.53 0.05
N GLU A 120 -10.76 -12.51 -0.75
CA GLU A 120 -11.49 -12.97 -1.94
C GLU A 120 -12.22 -14.29 -1.67
N TYR A 121 -12.57 -14.54 -0.41
CA TYR A 121 -13.44 -15.64 0.00
C TYR A 121 -14.76 -15.11 0.54
N LEU A 122 -15.87 -15.56 -0.05
CA LEU A 122 -17.18 -15.51 0.57
C LEU A 122 -17.40 -16.80 1.37
N TYR A 123 -17.77 -16.63 2.63
CA TYR A 123 -18.09 -17.71 3.55
C TYR A 123 -19.59 -17.96 3.55
N LEU A 124 -20.02 -19.18 3.27
CA LEU A 124 -21.40 -19.61 3.48
C LEU A 124 -21.58 -19.99 4.94
N LEU A 125 -22.26 -19.13 5.69
CA LEU A 125 -22.54 -19.38 7.09
C LEU A 125 -23.64 -20.43 7.25
N ALA A 126 -24.72 -20.28 6.50
CA ALA A 126 -25.86 -21.16 6.62
C ALA A 126 -26.71 -21.16 5.36
N ILE A 127 -27.31 -22.33 5.11
CA ILE A 127 -28.32 -22.53 4.09
C ILE A 127 -29.41 -23.44 4.63
N ALA A 128 -30.66 -23.02 4.51
CA ALA A 128 -31.80 -23.79 5.00
C ALA A 128 -32.90 -23.92 3.95
N VAL A 129 -33.60 -25.05 3.97
CA VAL A 129 -34.78 -25.31 3.14
C VAL A 129 -35.83 -26.01 3.99
N ARG A 130 -37.03 -25.43 4.05
CA ARG A 130 -38.20 -25.99 4.73
C ARG A 130 -38.45 -27.42 4.26
N LYS A 131 -38.75 -28.33 5.19
CA LYS A 131 -38.83 -29.79 4.96
C LYS A 131 -39.70 -30.19 3.75
N GLU A 132 -40.86 -29.57 3.60
CA GLU A 132 -41.81 -29.81 2.50
C GLU A 132 -41.31 -29.37 1.11
N TYR A 133 -40.24 -28.57 1.07
CA TYR A 133 -39.64 -28.02 -0.15
C TYR A 133 -38.24 -28.59 -0.43
N GLN A 134 -37.78 -29.54 0.39
CA GLN A 134 -36.53 -30.24 0.15
C GLN A 134 -36.61 -31.08 -1.15
N ARG A 135 -35.43 -31.37 -1.72
CA ARG A 135 -35.28 -32.11 -2.99
C ARG A 135 -35.88 -31.42 -4.24
N LYS A 136 -36.30 -30.15 -4.13
CA LYS A 136 -36.73 -29.30 -5.26
C LYS A 136 -35.62 -28.42 -5.85
N GLY A 137 -34.37 -28.62 -5.41
CA GLY A 137 -33.21 -27.87 -5.91
C GLY A 137 -33.03 -26.46 -5.32
N TYR A 138 -33.79 -26.08 -4.28
CA TYR A 138 -33.73 -24.72 -3.72
C TYR A 138 -32.37 -24.40 -3.09
N ALA A 139 -31.75 -25.33 -2.37
CA ALA A 139 -30.40 -25.12 -1.84
C ALA A 139 -29.36 -24.93 -2.97
N THR A 140 -29.47 -25.73 -4.03
CA THR A 140 -28.64 -25.60 -5.25
C THR A 140 -28.79 -24.21 -5.86
N GLN A 141 -30.02 -23.73 -6.00
CA GLN A 141 -30.30 -22.40 -6.52
C GLN A 141 -29.68 -21.32 -5.64
N MET A 142 -29.81 -21.39 -4.30
CA MET A 142 -29.24 -20.38 -3.43
C MET A 142 -27.73 -20.26 -3.61
N VAL A 143 -26.98 -21.37 -3.66
CA VAL A 143 -25.52 -21.31 -3.82
C VAL A 143 -25.11 -20.79 -5.20
N ARG A 144 -25.81 -21.20 -6.28
CA ARG A 144 -25.51 -20.74 -7.64
C ARG A 144 -25.66 -19.23 -7.79
N ILE A 145 -26.66 -18.62 -7.14
CA ILE A 145 -26.85 -17.17 -7.16
C ILE A 145 -25.55 -16.44 -6.74
N VAL A 146 -24.84 -16.93 -5.73
CA VAL A 146 -23.58 -16.30 -5.28
C VAL A 146 -22.41 -16.60 -6.22
N GLN A 147 -22.33 -17.81 -6.79
CA GLN A 147 -21.33 -18.13 -7.83
C GLN A 147 -21.45 -17.20 -9.04
N ASP A 148 -22.69 -16.90 -9.45
CA ASP A 148 -22.97 -16.09 -10.64
C ASP A 148 -22.92 -14.57 -10.35
N CYS A 149 -23.36 -14.14 -9.15
CA CYS A 149 -23.36 -12.73 -8.74
C CYS A 149 -21.97 -12.22 -8.34
N PHE A 150 -21.12 -13.10 -7.80
CA PHE A 150 -19.77 -12.76 -7.32
C PHE A 150 -18.71 -13.68 -7.93
N PRO A 151 -18.59 -13.73 -9.26
CA PRO A 151 -17.80 -14.76 -9.92
C PRO A 151 -16.30 -14.62 -9.65
N ASN A 152 -15.81 -13.43 -9.27
CA ASN A 152 -14.41 -13.23 -8.88
C ASN A 152 -14.06 -13.80 -7.49
N TYR A 153 -15.04 -14.19 -6.69
CA TYR A 153 -14.81 -14.69 -5.33
C TYR A 153 -14.70 -16.21 -5.31
N ASN A 154 -13.77 -16.70 -4.49
CA ASN A 154 -13.76 -18.07 -4.02
C ASN A 154 -14.85 -18.26 -2.96
N LEU A 155 -15.37 -19.48 -2.82
CA LEU A 155 -16.40 -19.77 -1.82
C LEU A 155 -15.91 -20.84 -0.85
N PHE A 156 -16.32 -20.72 0.41
CA PHE A 156 -15.98 -21.68 1.46
C PHE A 156 -17.16 -21.92 2.40
N SER A 157 -17.28 -23.13 2.93
CA SER A 157 -18.29 -23.49 3.94
C SER A 157 -17.75 -24.62 4.82
N ASP A 158 -18.13 -24.61 6.08
CA ASP A 158 -18.22 -25.79 6.94
C ASP A 158 -19.60 -26.44 6.79
N ILE A 159 -19.64 -27.78 6.75
CA ILE A 159 -20.88 -28.53 6.57
C ILE A 159 -21.01 -29.55 7.70
N SER A 160 -21.94 -29.29 8.63
CA SER A 160 -22.33 -30.21 9.72
C SER A 160 -23.15 -31.41 9.22
N ASN A 161 -23.99 -31.21 8.20
CA ASN A 161 -24.83 -32.26 7.64
C ASN A 161 -24.12 -33.01 6.49
N LYS A 162 -23.60 -34.21 6.77
CA LYS A 162 -22.87 -35.04 5.80
C LYS A 162 -23.65 -35.33 4.51
N ASP A 163 -24.97 -35.47 4.57
CA ASP A 163 -25.79 -35.72 3.38
C ASP A 163 -25.79 -34.52 2.41
N SER A 164 -25.50 -33.31 2.92
CA SER A 164 -25.41 -32.09 2.12
C SER A 164 -24.11 -31.97 1.35
N VAL A 165 -23.03 -32.69 1.71
CA VAL A 165 -21.73 -32.60 1.01
C VAL A 165 -21.86 -32.91 -0.49
N ALA A 166 -22.70 -33.88 -0.85
CA ALA A 166 -22.95 -34.25 -2.23
C ALA A 166 -23.55 -33.11 -3.09
N LEU A 167 -24.28 -32.17 -2.47
CA LEU A 167 -24.77 -30.95 -3.14
C LEU A 167 -23.59 -30.07 -3.58
N TYR A 168 -22.67 -29.80 -2.67
CA TYR A 168 -21.54 -28.90 -2.93
C TYR A 168 -20.59 -29.47 -3.97
N LEU A 169 -20.33 -30.78 -3.93
CA LEU A 169 -19.53 -31.46 -4.95
C LEU A 169 -20.14 -31.31 -6.36
N LYS A 170 -21.48 -31.39 -6.48
CA LYS A 170 -22.19 -31.15 -7.76
C LYS A 170 -22.13 -29.69 -8.22
N LEU A 171 -21.83 -28.76 -7.31
CA LEU A 171 -21.65 -27.33 -7.58
C LEU A 171 -20.18 -26.96 -7.82
N GLY A 172 -19.28 -27.95 -7.95
CA GLY A 172 -17.86 -27.73 -8.23
C GLY A 172 -16.99 -27.48 -7.00
N PHE A 173 -17.55 -27.58 -5.79
CA PHE A 173 -16.74 -27.52 -4.57
C PHE A 173 -15.90 -28.80 -4.43
N ARG A 174 -14.80 -28.69 -3.70
CA ARG A 174 -13.95 -29.81 -3.27
C ARG A 174 -13.90 -29.85 -1.75
N VAL A 175 -13.92 -31.05 -1.18
CA VAL A 175 -13.64 -31.24 0.25
C VAL A 175 -12.14 -31.02 0.47
N VAL A 176 -11.80 -30.10 1.37
CA VAL A 176 -10.40 -29.77 1.70
C VAL A 176 -9.96 -30.35 3.04
N GLY A 177 -10.91 -30.80 3.87
CA GLY A 177 -10.64 -31.54 5.08
C GLY A 177 -11.90 -31.83 5.87
N GLU A 178 -11.75 -32.54 6.98
CA GLU A 178 -12.83 -32.89 7.90
C GLU A 178 -12.39 -32.66 9.36
N TYR A 179 -13.35 -32.37 10.22
CA TYR A 179 -13.14 -32.29 11.67
C TYR A 179 -14.41 -32.64 12.42
N GLU A 180 -14.33 -33.58 13.36
CA GLU A 180 -15.48 -34.09 14.12
C GLU A 180 -16.68 -34.43 13.21
N HIS A 181 -17.72 -33.61 13.24
CA HIS A 181 -18.94 -33.79 12.46
C HIS A 181 -18.98 -32.89 11.21
N CYS A 182 -18.01 -31.99 11.02
CA CYS A 182 -17.98 -31.01 9.94
C CYS A 182 -17.06 -31.43 8.78
N SER A 183 -17.54 -31.21 7.55
CA SER A 183 -16.75 -31.30 6.32
C SER A 183 -16.47 -29.89 5.78
N PHE A 184 -15.21 -29.57 5.51
CA PHE A 184 -14.83 -28.28 4.94
C PHE A 184 -14.81 -28.36 3.43
N VAL A 185 -15.57 -27.50 2.77
CA VAL A 185 -15.64 -27.44 1.31
C VAL A 185 -15.17 -26.10 0.77
N ARG A 186 -14.55 -26.14 -0.40
CA ARG A 186 -14.03 -24.96 -1.10
C ARG A 186 -14.37 -25.01 -2.58
N TYR A 187 -14.84 -23.89 -3.11
CA TYR A 187 -14.94 -23.61 -4.53
C TYR A 187 -13.90 -22.56 -4.89
N LEU A 188 -13.19 -22.78 -5.99
CA LEU A 188 -12.24 -21.81 -6.53
C LEU A 188 -12.87 -21.17 -7.76
N SER A 189 -12.82 -19.84 -7.82
CA SER A 189 -13.29 -19.09 -8.98
C SER A 189 -12.48 -19.47 -10.22
N GLU A 190 -13.16 -19.58 -11.36
CA GLU A 190 -12.53 -19.82 -12.66
C GLU A 190 -12.19 -18.52 -13.41
N GLN A 191 -12.55 -17.33 -12.88
CA GLN A 191 -12.38 -16.04 -13.56
C GLN A 191 -10.94 -15.79 -14.02
N ASP A 192 -9.95 -16.07 -13.16
CA ASP A 192 -8.53 -15.90 -13.48
C ASP A 192 -8.00 -16.99 -14.44
N THR A 193 -8.76 -18.07 -14.65
CA THR A 193 -8.40 -19.15 -15.59
C THR A 193 -9.03 -18.98 -16.97
N LEU A 194 -10.05 -18.11 -17.09
CA LEU A 194 -10.68 -17.79 -18.37
C LEU A 194 -9.68 -17.11 -19.33
N PRO A 195 -9.84 -17.28 -20.65
CA PRO A 195 -8.94 -16.73 -21.65
C PRO A 195 -8.64 -15.24 -21.43
N VAL A 196 -7.36 -14.89 -21.45
CA VAL A 196 -6.90 -13.51 -21.26
C VAL A 196 -7.37 -12.63 -22.42
N ILE A 197 -7.82 -11.43 -22.09
CA ILE A 197 -8.12 -10.38 -23.07
C ILE A 197 -6.79 -9.99 -23.75
N SER A 198 -6.63 -10.22 -25.04
CA SER A 198 -5.39 -9.91 -25.76
C SER A 198 -5.65 -9.17 -27.07
N ALA A 199 -4.60 -8.53 -27.60
CA ALA A 199 -4.59 -7.83 -28.90
C ALA A 199 -5.14 -8.67 -30.07
N GLN A 200 -4.94 -9.98 -29.98
CA GLN A 200 -5.32 -10.95 -31.02
C GLN A 200 -6.77 -11.42 -30.87
N ASN A 201 -7.37 -11.22 -29.69
CA ASN A 201 -8.71 -11.66 -29.37
C ASN A 201 -9.74 -10.56 -29.64
N LYS A 202 -10.88 -11.00 -30.17
CA LYS A 202 -12.10 -10.19 -30.31
C LYS A 202 -12.62 -9.81 -28.92
N ILE A 203 -12.64 -8.51 -28.58
CA ILE A 203 -13.14 -8.05 -27.28
C ILE A 203 -14.62 -7.72 -27.40
N TRP A 204 -15.43 -8.42 -26.61
CA TRP A 204 -16.85 -8.19 -26.47
C TRP A 204 -17.11 -7.49 -25.15
N LEU A 205 -17.43 -6.20 -25.19
CA LEU A 205 -17.76 -5.42 -24.01
C LEU A 205 -19.28 -5.33 -23.88
N ALA A 206 -19.81 -5.77 -22.74
CA ALA A 206 -21.19 -5.50 -22.37
C ALA A 206 -21.25 -4.24 -21.50
N VAL A 207 -22.11 -3.31 -21.89
CA VAL A 207 -22.34 -2.05 -21.17
C VAL A 207 -23.84 -1.86 -20.91
N PRO A 208 -24.23 -1.03 -19.94
CA PRO A 208 -25.63 -0.69 -19.70
C PRO A 208 -26.37 -0.23 -20.96
N SER A 209 -27.61 -0.67 -21.11
CA SER A 209 -28.40 -0.42 -22.32
C SER A 209 -28.61 1.08 -22.54
N GLY A 210 -28.30 1.57 -23.73
CA GLY A 210 -28.43 3.00 -24.05
C GLY A 210 -27.21 3.86 -23.68
N LEU A 211 -26.17 3.30 -23.07
CA LEU A 211 -24.90 4.01 -22.89
C LEU A 211 -24.24 4.29 -24.25
N SER A 212 -23.94 5.56 -24.53
CA SER A 212 -23.38 5.98 -25.82
C SER A 212 -21.85 5.95 -25.80
N LEU A 213 -21.25 4.87 -26.29
CA LEU A 213 -19.80 4.75 -26.42
C LEU A 213 -19.20 5.74 -27.44
N LYS A 214 -19.96 6.10 -28.47
CA LYS A 214 -19.53 7.08 -29.49
C LYS A 214 -19.23 8.45 -28.88
N LYS A 215 -19.98 8.84 -27.84
CA LYS A 215 -19.68 10.07 -27.10
C LYS A 215 -18.26 9.98 -26.53
N MET A 216 -17.86 8.87 -25.94
CA MET A 216 -16.56 8.68 -25.29
C MET A 216 -15.37 8.53 -26.26
N ASP A 217 -15.52 8.86 -27.56
CA ASP A 217 -14.53 8.61 -28.62
C ASP A 217 -14.11 7.12 -28.70
N ILE A 218 -15.05 6.21 -28.41
CA ILE A 218 -14.83 4.77 -28.47
C ILE A 218 -15.39 4.27 -29.80
N ASN A 219 -14.51 3.74 -30.64
CA ASN A 219 -14.87 3.16 -31.93
C ASN A 219 -15.37 1.73 -31.76
N ALA A 220 -16.62 1.60 -31.33
CA ALA A 220 -17.26 0.32 -31.07
C ALA A 220 -18.44 0.06 -32.01
N THR A 221 -18.61 -1.20 -32.42
CA THR A 221 -19.78 -1.63 -33.20
C THR A 221 -20.75 -2.37 -32.29
N LYS A 222 -21.95 -1.84 -32.08
CA LYS A 222 -23.02 -2.58 -31.39
C LYS A 222 -23.39 -3.81 -32.22
N ARG A 223 -23.43 -4.98 -31.59
CA ARG A 223 -23.72 -6.25 -32.26
C ARG A 223 -25.03 -6.86 -31.80
N ASP A 224 -25.33 -6.73 -30.51
CA ASP A 224 -26.46 -7.41 -29.89
C ASP A 224 -26.90 -6.67 -28.61
N THR A 225 -28.01 -7.11 -28.03
CA THR A 225 -28.42 -6.77 -26.67
C THR A 225 -28.69 -8.07 -25.93
N ILE A 226 -27.91 -8.33 -24.89
CA ILE A 226 -28.00 -9.53 -24.06
C ILE A 226 -28.67 -9.20 -22.72
N ARG A 227 -29.02 -10.24 -21.96
CA ARG A 227 -29.46 -10.10 -20.57
C ARG A 227 -28.36 -10.64 -19.68
N LEU A 228 -27.81 -9.79 -18.81
CA LEU A 228 -26.87 -10.21 -17.79
C LEU A 228 -27.68 -10.56 -16.53
N GLU A 229 -27.71 -11.85 -16.19
CA GLU A 229 -28.33 -12.28 -14.94
C GLU A 229 -27.46 -11.88 -13.75
N TYR A 230 -28.12 -11.68 -12.61
CA TYR A 230 -27.51 -11.30 -11.33
C TYR A 230 -26.77 -9.96 -11.31
N VAL A 231 -27.19 -9.06 -12.20
CA VAL A 231 -26.63 -7.73 -12.35
C VAL A 231 -27.77 -6.73 -12.47
N LYS A 232 -27.58 -5.54 -11.90
CA LYS A 232 -28.51 -4.40 -12.01
C LYS A 232 -27.84 -3.21 -12.67
N ASP A 233 -28.54 -2.52 -13.55
CA ASP A 233 -28.14 -1.23 -14.12
C ASP A 233 -28.49 -0.10 -13.14
N GLU A 234 -27.49 0.64 -12.68
CA GLU A 234 -27.62 1.76 -11.76
C GLU A 234 -27.56 3.13 -12.49
N GLY A 235 -27.96 3.17 -13.76
CA GLY A 235 -28.00 4.40 -14.55
C GLY A 235 -26.68 4.69 -15.25
N GLY A 236 -26.06 3.66 -15.82
CA GLY A 236 -24.86 3.79 -16.66
C GLY A 236 -23.69 2.91 -16.25
N TYR A 237 -23.75 2.27 -15.07
CA TYR A 237 -22.86 1.19 -14.66
C TYR A 237 -23.66 0.00 -14.09
N PHE A 238 -22.99 -1.15 -13.97
CA PHE A 238 -23.56 -2.34 -13.37
C PHE A 238 -23.22 -2.49 -11.88
N SER A 239 -24.14 -3.02 -11.08
CA SER A 239 -23.92 -3.48 -9.71
C SER A 239 -24.31 -4.97 -9.57
N PRO A 240 -23.67 -5.74 -8.69
CA PRO A 240 -24.10 -7.11 -8.40
C PRO A 240 -25.51 -7.11 -7.77
N SER A 241 -26.39 -7.99 -8.24
CA SER A 241 -27.74 -8.15 -7.68
C SER A 241 -28.14 -9.63 -7.62
N PRO A 242 -28.41 -10.22 -6.45
CA PRO A 242 -28.88 -11.60 -6.36
C PRO A 242 -30.29 -11.81 -6.90
N VAL A 243 -30.98 -10.73 -7.30
CA VAL A 243 -32.36 -10.74 -7.78
C VAL A 243 -32.43 -10.20 -9.20
N GLY A 244 -32.81 -11.07 -10.15
CA GLY A 244 -33.07 -10.69 -11.52
C GLY A 244 -31.81 -10.48 -12.34
N GLY A 245 -31.88 -9.54 -13.28
CA GLY A 245 -30.88 -9.29 -14.30
C GLY A 245 -31.35 -8.16 -15.21
N ASP A 246 -30.41 -7.44 -15.81
CA ASP A 246 -30.69 -6.30 -16.67
C ASP A 246 -30.14 -6.48 -18.08
N LYS A 247 -30.65 -5.65 -19.00
CA LYS A 247 -30.23 -5.66 -20.40
C LYS A 247 -28.89 -4.96 -20.54
N ALA A 248 -27.98 -5.57 -21.29
CA ALA A 248 -26.71 -4.99 -21.65
C ALA A 248 -26.58 -4.91 -23.17
N ASP A 249 -26.11 -3.77 -23.66
CA ASP A 249 -25.73 -3.62 -25.05
C ASP A 249 -24.33 -4.20 -25.26
N LEU A 250 -24.22 -5.10 -26.22
CA LEU A 250 -22.99 -5.81 -26.50
C LEU A 250 -22.26 -5.16 -27.67
N TYR A 251 -21.05 -4.71 -27.39
CA TYR A 251 -20.19 -4.01 -28.32
C TYR A 251 -18.95 -4.83 -28.67
N TYR A 252 -18.55 -4.71 -29.93
CA TYR A 252 -17.28 -5.20 -30.43
C TYR A 252 -16.29 -4.04 -30.55
N LEU A 253 -15.13 -4.14 -29.91
CA LEU A 253 -14.14 -3.06 -29.85
C LEU A 253 -12.68 -3.56 -29.76
N SER A 254 -11.73 -2.66 -30.00
CA SER A 254 -10.29 -2.93 -29.89
C SER A 254 -9.80 -2.79 -28.45
N TYR A 255 -8.62 -3.34 -28.11
CA TYR A 255 -8.04 -3.12 -26.78
C TYR A 255 -7.80 -1.63 -26.47
N LYS A 256 -7.42 -0.85 -27.48
CA LYS A 256 -7.24 0.61 -27.35
C LYS A 256 -8.55 1.30 -26.96
N ASP A 257 -9.67 0.84 -27.48
CA ASP A 257 -11.00 1.34 -27.12
C ASP A 257 -11.47 0.83 -25.75
N LEU A 258 -11.03 -0.36 -25.31
CA LEU A 258 -11.32 -0.89 -23.98
C LEU A 258 -10.70 -0.01 -22.89
N ILE A 259 -9.43 0.34 -23.03
CA ILE A 259 -8.74 1.19 -22.04
C ILE A 259 -9.29 2.62 -22.02
N LYS A 260 -9.86 3.12 -23.14
CA LYS A 260 -10.65 4.37 -23.14
C LYS A 260 -11.90 4.25 -22.28
N TYR A 261 -12.62 3.14 -22.39
CA TYR A 261 -13.78 2.85 -21.55
C TYR A 261 -13.39 2.78 -20.06
N GLN A 262 -12.33 2.01 -19.73
CA GLN A 262 -11.81 1.90 -18.36
C GLN A 262 -11.39 3.26 -17.77
N ARG A 263 -10.75 4.11 -18.57
CA ARG A 263 -10.41 5.49 -18.21
C ARG A 263 -11.66 6.30 -17.87
N TYR A 264 -12.69 6.22 -18.70
CA TYR A 264 -13.93 6.98 -18.52
C TYR A 264 -14.65 6.60 -17.23
N ILE A 265 -14.72 5.29 -16.93
CA ILE A 265 -15.41 4.79 -15.73
C ILE A 265 -14.58 4.91 -14.45
N ASN A 266 -13.29 5.26 -14.53
CA ASN A 266 -12.36 5.19 -13.39
C ASN A 266 -12.38 3.77 -12.77
N VAL A 267 -11.79 2.83 -13.50
CA VAL A 267 -11.89 1.37 -13.28
C VAL A 267 -11.52 0.90 -11.86
N GLN A 268 -10.91 1.75 -11.05
CA GLN A 268 -10.56 1.55 -9.63
C GLN A 268 -11.80 1.20 -8.78
N PHE A 269 -12.97 1.70 -9.15
CA PHE A 269 -14.25 1.42 -8.48
C PHE A 269 -14.92 0.11 -8.92
N PHE A 270 -14.32 -0.60 -9.87
CA PHE A 270 -14.96 -1.71 -10.57
C PHE A 270 -14.18 -3.01 -10.45
N GLN A 271 -14.92 -4.12 -10.45
CA GLN A 271 -14.42 -5.44 -10.75
C GLN A 271 -14.66 -5.74 -12.22
N GLU A 272 -13.63 -6.25 -12.90
CA GLU A 272 -13.76 -6.79 -14.25
C GLU A 272 -14.26 -8.24 -14.18
N ILE A 273 -15.37 -8.51 -14.86
CA ILE A 273 -15.98 -9.85 -14.93
C ILE A 273 -15.90 -10.37 -16.36
N LYS A 274 -15.50 -11.64 -16.50
CA LYS A 274 -15.48 -12.38 -17.76
C LYS A 274 -16.60 -13.42 -17.79
N LEU A 275 -17.46 -13.34 -18.79
CA LEU A 275 -18.51 -14.33 -19.07
C LEU A 275 -18.13 -15.11 -20.34
N GLN A 276 -18.05 -16.43 -20.21
CA GLN A 276 -17.77 -17.31 -21.35
C GLN A 276 -19.07 -17.80 -21.99
N GLU A 277 -19.28 -17.46 -23.26
CA GLU A 277 -20.30 -18.07 -24.12
C GLU A 277 -19.61 -18.94 -25.19
N GLU A 278 -20.33 -19.89 -25.80
CA GLU A 278 -19.81 -21.00 -26.63
C GLU A 278 -18.61 -20.64 -27.54
N ASN A 279 -18.60 -19.44 -28.13
CA ASN A 279 -17.53 -18.97 -29.03
C ASN A 279 -16.99 -17.56 -28.71
N ARG A 280 -17.29 -16.98 -27.54
CA ARG A 280 -16.83 -15.62 -27.18
C ARG A 280 -16.69 -15.42 -25.67
N THR A 281 -15.71 -14.60 -25.30
CA THR A 281 -15.56 -14.09 -23.94
C THR A 281 -16.11 -12.67 -23.91
N ILE A 282 -17.13 -12.43 -23.09
CA ILE A 282 -17.75 -11.14 -22.84
C ILE A 282 -17.16 -10.56 -21.56
N VAL A 283 -16.85 -9.27 -21.59
CA VAL A 283 -16.29 -8.53 -20.46
C VAL A 283 -17.31 -7.48 -20.03
N TYR A 284 -17.51 -7.32 -18.73
CA TYR A 284 -18.30 -6.23 -18.15
C TYR A 284 -17.73 -5.84 -16.79
N TYR A 285 -18.15 -4.68 -16.29
CA TYR A 285 -17.60 -4.10 -15.06
C TYR A 285 -18.71 -3.87 -14.05
N THR A 286 -18.54 -4.42 -12.85
CA THR A 286 -19.49 -4.26 -11.74
C THR A 286 -18.90 -3.39 -10.65
N SER A 287 -19.63 -2.37 -10.20
CA SER A 287 -19.22 -1.55 -9.06
C SER A 287 -19.16 -2.41 -7.81
N VAL A 288 -18.07 -2.26 -7.05
CA VAL A 288 -17.85 -2.97 -5.79
C VAL A 288 -18.28 -2.15 -4.57
N GLU A 289 -18.57 -0.86 -4.77
CA GLU A 289 -18.85 0.08 -3.69
C GLU A 289 -20.26 0.69 -3.82
N PRO A 290 -21.02 0.82 -2.71
CA PRO A 290 -22.35 1.44 -2.73
C PRO A 290 -22.33 2.92 -3.13
N SER A 291 -21.21 3.61 -2.95
CA SER A 291 -21.06 5.06 -3.14
C SER A 291 -20.17 5.40 -4.35
N PHE A 292 -20.56 4.95 -5.55
CA PHE A 292 -19.89 5.36 -6.78
C PHE A 292 -20.05 6.88 -6.98
N PRO A 293 -18.97 7.67 -7.11
CA PRO A 293 -19.05 9.13 -7.20
C PRO A 293 -19.63 9.65 -8.54
N GLY A 294 -20.00 8.74 -9.45
CA GLY A 294 -20.46 9.06 -10.79
C GLY A 294 -19.33 8.97 -11.82
N PHE A 295 -19.72 9.00 -13.10
CA PHE A 295 -18.78 9.08 -14.20
C PHE A 295 -18.14 10.45 -14.29
N ARG A 296 -17.00 10.50 -14.97
CA ARG A 296 -16.31 11.74 -15.29
C ARG A 296 -17.20 12.69 -16.10
N ASN A 297 -17.03 13.99 -15.89
CA ASN A 297 -17.75 15.02 -16.62
C ASN A 297 -17.35 14.95 -18.09
N TYR A 298 -18.30 14.54 -18.91
CA TYR A 298 -18.09 14.29 -20.32
C TYR A 298 -17.70 15.56 -21.11
N GLU A 299 -18.21 16.72 -20.74
CA GLU A 299 -17.92 17.98 -21.46
C GLU A 299 -16.50 18.49 -21.16
N GLU A 300 -16.06 18.41 -19.91
CA GLU A 300 -14.67 18.71 -19.52
C GLU A 300 -13.68 17.66 -20.08
N PHE A 301 -14.11 16.40 -20.16
CA PHE A 301 -13.35 15.33 -20.82
C PHE A 301 -13.09 15.63 -22.30
N LEU A 302 -14.09 16.12 -23.05
CA LEU A 302 -13.95 16.48 -24.46
C LEU A 302 -13.08 17.72 -24.66
N ALA A 303 -13.25 18.76 -23.82
CA ALA A 303 -12.44 19.98 -23.93
C ALA A 303 -10.94 19.69 -23.79
N ASN A 304 -10.56 18.82 -22.85
CA ASN A 304 -9.18 18.38 -22.68
C ASN A 304 -8.70 17.48 -23.84
N TYR A 305 -9.58 16.62 -24.38
CA TYR A 305 -9.28 15.79 -25.54
C TYR A 305 -8.93 16.63 -26.77
N ASP A 306 -9.73 17.66 -27.05
CA ASP A 306 -9.54 18.53 -28.22
C ASP A 306 -8.24 19.35 -28.12
N ALA A 307 -7.83 19.74 -26.90
CA ALA A 307 -6.59 20.48 -26.66
C ALA A 307 -5.33 19.60 -26.70
N HIS A 308 -5.39 18.36 -26.18
CA HIS A 308 -4.21 17.50 -25.96
C HIS A 308 -4.33 16.09 -26.57
N HIS A 309 -4.96 15.98 -27.74
CA HIS A 309 -5.29 14.69 -28.38
C HIS A 309 -4.12 13.69 -28.46
N LYS A 310 -2.89 14.15 -28.76
CA LYS A 310 -1.73 13.26 -28.94
C LYS A 310 -1.43 12.49 -27.66
N GLU A 311 -1.32 13.22 -26.55
CA GLU A 311 -1.15 12.65 -25.22
C GLU A 311 -2.36 11.84 -24.79
N TRP A 312 -3.57 12.38 -25.01
CA TRP A 312 -4.81 11.73 -24.57
C TRP A 312 -5.01 10.34 -25.19
N SER A 313 -4.50 10.11 -26.40
CA SER A 313 -4.59 8.82 -27.08
C SER A 313 -3.74 7.70 -26.46
N ILE A 314 -2.82 8.05 -25.54
CA ILE A 314 -1.97 7.13 -24.79
C ILE A 314 -2.55 6.96 -23.37
N ILE A 315 -2.89 5.72 -23.02
CA ILE A 315 -3.53 5.40 -21.74
C ILE A 315 -2.66 4.38 -21.00
N PRO A 316 -1.81 4.83 -20.07
CA PRO A 316 -1.00 3.94 -19.27
C PRO A 316 -1.68 3.54 -17.96
N ASP A 317 -1.19 2.47 -17.36
CA ASP A 317 -1.27 2.29 -15.90
C ASP A 317 -0.11 3.06 -15.25
N VAL A 318 -0.38 3.73 -14.14
CA VAL A 318 0.55 4.66 -13.49
C VAL A 318 0.70 4.33 -12.02
N TYR A 319 1.95 4.26 -11.60
CA TYR A 319 2.38 4.09 -10.23
C TYR A 319 3.30 5.23 -9.82
N ILE A 320 2.93 6.02 -8.81
CA ILE A 320 3.82 7.01 -8.21
C ILE A 320 4.27 6.48 -6.86
N SER A 321 5.57 6.22 -6.72
CA SER A 321 6.18 5.62 -5.54
C SER A 321 7.06 6.64 -4.83
N ILE A 322 6.88 6.79 -3.52
CA ILE A 322 7.45 7.90 -2.76
C ILE A 322 8.20 7.32 -1.56
N PRO A 323 9.50 7.62 -1.37
CA PRO A 323 10.19 7.28 -0.13
C PRO A 323 9.58 8.09 1.01
N ILE A 324 9.33 7.46 2.16
CA ILE A 324 8.70 8.14 3.29
C ILE A 324 9.39 7.82 4.62
N GLN A 325 9.12 8.68 5.60
CA GLN A 325 9.30 8.40 7.02
C GLN A 325 7.93 8.48 7.70
N TYR A 326 7.63 7.57 8.61
CA TYR A 326 6.39 7.60 9.37
C TYR A 326 6.65 7.76 10.88
N ASN A 327 5.71 8.40 11.55
CA ASN A 327 5.85 8.73 12.97
C ASN A 327 5.31 7.62 13.89
N ASP A 328 4.06 7.21 13.69
CA ASP A 328 3.40 6.18 14.48
C ASP A 328 2.56 5.26 13.58
N ARG A 329 2.83 3.96 13.67
CA ARG A 329 2.09 2.91 12.98
C ARG A 329 0.59 2.95 13.30
N LYS A 330 0.19 3.35 14.50
CA LYS A 330 -1.23 3.39 14.91
C LYS A 330 -2.08 4.34 14.07
N ARG A 331 -1.48 5.34 13.40
CA ARG A 331 -2.22 6.29 12.55
C ARG A 331 -2.76 5.68 11.27
N PHE A 332 -2.22 4.55 10.83
CA PHE A 332 -2.61 3.90 9.58
C PHE A 332 -2.80 2.38 9.69
N ALA A 333 -2.53 1.79 10.86
CA ALA A 333 -2.79 0.37 11.12
C ALA A 333 -4.28 0.04 11.33
N GLY A 334 -5.18 1.02 11.14
CA GLY A 334 -6.61 0.79 11.12
C GLY A 334 -7.03 -0.06 9.93
N VAL A 335 -8.18 -0.72 10.05
CA VAL A 335 -8.70 -1.55 8.97
C VAL A 335 -9.56 -0.70 8.06
N ILE A 336 -9.11 -0.58 6.81
CA ILE A 336 -9.80 0.13 5.74
C ILE A 336 -10.28 -0.92 4.73
N GLU A 337 -11.51 -0.75 4.25
CA GLU A 337 -12.08 -1.61 3.22
C GLU A 337 -11.19 -1.59 1.98
N ARG A 338 -10.59 -2.74 1.66
CA ARG A 338 -9.74 -2.90 0.47
C ARG A 338 -10.63 -3.04 -0.77
N THR A 339 -10.19 -2.38 -1.82
CA THR A 339 -10.78 -2.47 -3.15
C THR A 339 -10.25 -3.73 -3.84
N PHE A 340 -10.90 -4.17 -4.91
CA PHE A 340 -10.40 -5.30 -5.70
C PHE A 340 -8.96 -5.04 -6.20
N VAL A 341 -8.72 -3.85 -6.75
CA VAL A 341 -7.40 -3.43 -7.24
C VAL A 341 -6.36 -3.42 -6.11
N SER A 342 -6.67 -2.79 -4.98
CA SER A 342 -5.70 -2.70 -3.88
C SER A 342 -5.41 -4.05 -3.24
N ASN A 343 -6.41 -4.95 -3.15
CA ASN A 343 -6.18 -6.32 -2.70
C ASN A 343 -5.22 -7.07 -3.62
N ARG A 344 -5.46 -7.04 -4.93
CA ARG A 344 -4.62 -7.72 -5.92
C ARG A 344 -3.19 -7.17 -5.98
N VAL A 345 -3.00 -5.86 -5.87
CA VAL A 345 -1.64 -5.27 -5.79
C VAL A 345 -0.91 -5.74 -4.53
N LEU A 346 -1.57 -5.71 -3.37
CA LEU A 346 -0.98 -6.17 -2.10
C LEU A 346 -0.61 -7.64 -2.14
N GLU A 347 -1.49 -8.50 -2.67
CA GLU A 347 -1.21 -9.93 -2.84
C GLU A 347 -0.04 -10.16 -3.81
N ALA A 348 -0.01 -9.45 -4.94
CA ALA A 348 1.07 -9.54 -5.89
C ALA A 348 2.42 -9.13 -5.27
N LEU A 349 2.49 -7.99 -4.58
CA LEU A 349 3.72 -7.54 -3.91
C LEU A 349 4.16 -8.51 -2.80
N ASN A 350 3.22 -9.06 -2.02
CA ASN A 350 3.53 -10.08 -1.01
C ASN A 350 4.07 -11.37 -1.63
N PHE A 351 3.50 -11.78 -2.77
CA PHE A 351 4.02 -12.90 -3.56
C PHE A 351 5.46 -12.62 -4.02
N ARG A 352 5.74 -11.45 -4.60
CA ARG A 352 7.10 -11.06 -5.04
C ARG A 352 8.09 -11.07 -3.86
N THR A 353 7.72 -10.51 -2.72
CA THR A 353 8.56 -10.56 -1.51
C THR A 353 8.82 -11.99 -1.02
N THR A 354 7.86 -12.89 -1.16
CA THR A 354 8.01 -14.27 -0.69
C THR A 354 8.89 -15.11 -1.61
N TYR A 355 8.78 -14.92 -2.93
CA TYR A 355 9.35 -15.83 -3.93
C TYR A 355 10.47 -15.22 -4.77
N GLU A 356 10.60 -13.89 -4.85
CA GLU A 356 11.69 -13.24 -5.59
C GLU A 356 12.82 -12.74 -4.69
N ALA A 357 12.56 -12.54 -3.39
CA ALA A 357 13.59 -12.16 -2.43
C ALA A 357 14.48 -13.34 -2.04
N GLY A 358 15.76 -13.03 -1.77
CA GLY A 358 16.71 -13.88 -1.09
C GLY A 358 17.80 -14.51 -1.96
N ILE A 359 18.61 -15.37 -1.33
CA ILE A 359 19.63 -16.20 -1.98
C ILE A 359 19.19 -17.66 -1.80
N PRO A 360 19.05 -18.45 -2.88
CA PRO A 360 18.58 -19.83 -2.79
C PRO A 360 19.68 -20.76 -2.25
N VAL A 361 19.94 -20.72 -0.94
CA VAL A 361 20.90 -21.62 -0.26
C VAL A 361 20.23 -22.32 0.92
N LYS A 362 20.29 -23.65 0.91
CA LYS A 362 19.79 -24.50 2.00
C LYS A 362 20.61 -24.24 3.27
N ASN A 363 19.95 -23.98 4.41
CA ASN A 363 20.53 -23.78 5.75
C ASN A 363 21.13 -22.38 6.06
N ILE A 364 20.81 -21.33 5.30
CA ILE A 364 21.08 -19.93 5.70
C ILE A 364 19.82 -19.33 6.32
N ASP A 365 19.95 -18.53 7.38
CA ASP A 365 18.83 -17.77 7.96
C ASP A 365 18.34 -16.76 6.92
N ASP A 366 17.22 -17.06 6.25
CA ASP A 366 16.56 -16.24 5.22
C ASP A 366 15.81 -15.02 5.82
N LYS A 367 16.12 -14.64 7.07
CA LYS A 367 15.57 -13.46 7.75
C LYS A 367 16.18 -12.16 7.23
N MET A 368 15.95 -11.89 5.95
CA MET A 368 16.30 -10.63 5.30
C MET A 368 15.15 -9.60 5.40
N PHE A 369 15.19 -8.55 4.57
CA PHE A 369 14.11 -7.56 4.42
C PHE A 369 12.70 -8.15 4.24
N LYS A 370 12.57 -9.39 3.71
CA LYS A 370 11.30 -10.11 3.52
C LYS A 370 10.39 -10.12 4.75
N TYR A 371 10.93 -10.36 5.94
CA TYR A 371 10.14 -10.43 7.17
C TYR A 371 9.91 -9.07 7.81
N ARG A 372 10.57 -8.03 7.29
CA ARG A 372 10.54 -6.67 7.80
C ARG A 372 9.51 -5.81 7.09
N ILE A 373 9.26 -6.08 5.81
CA ILE A 373 8.28 -5.35 5.01
C ILE A 373 6.86 -5.75 5.44
N GLU A 374 6.06 -4.75 5.78
CA GLU A 374 4.63 -4.89 6.06
C GLU A 374 3.86 -3.87 5.22
N ARG A 375 2.70 -4.26 4.67
CA ARG A 375 1.95 -3.42 3.72
C ARG A 375 0.53 -3.13 4.19
N PHE A 376 0.10 -1.89 3.99
CA PHE A 376 -1.19 -1.35 4.40
C PHE A 376 -1.87 -0.67 3.21
N TYR A 377 -3.19 -0.73 3.17
CA TYR A 377 -4.01 0.09 2.28
C TYR A 377 -4.50 1.30 3.08
N LEU A 378 -4.19 2.52 2.62
CA LEU A 378 -4.56 3.76 3.31
C LEU A 378 -5.91 4.32 2.87
N GLY A 379 -6.60 3.64 1.95
CA GLY A 379 -7.80 4.14 1.31
C GLY A 379 -7.50 4.80 -0.03
N ARG A 380 -8.54 5.45 -0.55
CA ARG A 380 -8.57 6.08 -1.85
C ARG A 380 -8.64 7.58 -1.70
N VAL A 381 -7.91 8.31 -2.54
CA VAL A 381 -7.93 9.77 -2.57
C VAL A 381 -8.24 10.27 -3.97
N SER A 382 -8.96 11.38 -4.06
CA SER A 382 -9.24 12.05 -5.33
C SER A 382 -8.12 13.04 -5.64
N VAL A 383 -7.25 12.68 -6.58
CA VAL A 383 -6.13 13.50 -7.06
C VAL A 383 -6.62 14.45 -8.15
N GLN A 384 -6.27 15.73 -8.01
CA GLN A 384 -6.55 16.80 -8.97
C GLN A 384 -5.24 17.45 -9.40
N ILE A 385 -5.01 17.53 -10.71
CA ILE A 385 -3.93 18.34 -11.28
C ILE A 385 -4.42 19.78 -11.39
N GLN A 386 -3.54 20.73 -11.13
CA GLN A 386 -3.83 22.15 -11.30
C GLN A 386 -2.91 22.74 -12.36
N GLU A 387 -3.42 23.70 -13.11
CA GLU A 387 -2.60 24.52 -13.99
C GLU A 387 -1.62 25.38 -13.19
N GLU A 388 -0.54 25.77 -13.87
CA GLU A 388 0.40 26.73 -13.32
C GLU A 388 -0.29 28.07 -13.11
N LYS A 389 -0.07 28.67 -11.93
CA LYS A 389 -0.50 30.03 -11.69
C LYS A 389 0.22 30.97 -12.66
N GLN A 390 -0.54 31.70 -13.45
CA GLN A 390 0.03 32.76 -14.27
C GLN A 390 0.78 33.76 -13.39
N LEU A 391 1.99 34.12 -13.82
CA LEU A 391 2.80 35.13 -13.16
C LEU A 391 2.07 36.47 -13.24
N SER A 392 1.59 36.94 -12.09
CA SER A 392 0.86 38.19 -11.99
C SER A 392 1.69 39.24 -11.25
N PHE A 393 2.00 40.33 -11.94
CA PHE A 393 2.75 41.45 -11.36
C PHE A 393 1.86 42.48 -10.66
N ASN A 394 0.53 42.32 -10.72
CA ASN A 394 -0.42 43.27 -10.12
C ASN A 394 -0.72 42.98 -8.63
N GLY A 395 -0.05 41.99 -8.03
CA GLY A 395 -0.23 41.60 -6.63
C GLY A 395 -1.45 40.70 -6.37
N LEU A 396 -2.32 40.48 -7.35
CA LEU A 396 -3.38 39.47 -7.30
C LEU A 396 -2.79 38.15 -7.79
N ALA A 397 -2.73 37.15 -6.90
CA ALA A 397 -2.43 35.79 -7.33
C ALA A 397 -3.59 35.30 -8.21
N GLY A 398 -3.29 34.83 -9.42
CA GLY A 398 -4.28 34.11 -10.21
C GLY A 398 -4.78 32.88 -9.43
N GLU A 399 -6.07 32.59 -9.52
CA GLU A 399 -6.61 31.33 -9.02
C GLU A 399 -6.05 30.18 -9.88
N SER A 400 -5.54 29.12 -9.24
CA SER A 400 -5.16 27.90 -9.98
C SER A 400 -6.45 27.24 -10.45
N GLN A 401 -6.56 27.01 -11.75
CA GLN A 401 -7.66 26.24 -12.30
C GLN A 401 -7.30 24.74 -12.31
N PRO A 402 -8.27 23.86 -12.05
CA PRO A 402 -8.06 22.42 -12.20
C PRO A 402 -7.85 22.06 -13.66
N CYS A 403 -6.90 21.16 -13.94
CA CYS A 403 -6.75 20.57 -15.25
C CYS A 403 -7.49 19.22 -15.31
N GLY A 404 -8.68 19.24 -15.92
CA GLY A 404 -9.59 18.10 -16.02
C GLY A 404 -10.18 17.64 -14.70
N ASP A 405 -10.96 16.55 -14.75
CA ASP A 405 -11.59 15.97 -13.56
C ASP A 405 -10.59 15.28 -12.64
N ALA A 406 -10.81 15.43 -11.33
CA ALA A 406 -10.12 14.64 -10.33
C ALA A 406 -10.30 13.13 -10.58
N ILE A 407 -9.24 12.36 -10.37
CA ILE A 407 -9.30 10.89 -10.42
C ILE A 407 -9.09 10.30 -9.04
N SER A 408 -9.75 9.20 -8.78
CA SER A 408 -9.48 8.44 -7.58
C SER A 408 -8.29 7.51 -7.78
N VAL A 409 -7.38 7.52 -6.81
CA VAL A 409 -6.19 6.65 -6.79
C VAL A 409 -6.14 5.89 -5.47
N ASP A 410 -5.68 4.65 -5.54
CA ASP A 410 -5.53 3.80 -4.36
C ASP A 410 -4.16 4.05 -3.72
N LEU A 411 -4.12 4.21 -2.39
CA LEU A 411 -2.90 4.43 -1.62
C LEU A 411 -2.42 3.16 -0.92
N ILE A 412 -1.23 2.69 -1.25
CA ILE A 412 -0.61 1.50 -0.66
C ILE A 412 0.69 1.90 0.04
N LEU A 413 0.78 1.62 1.33
CA LEU A 413 1.94 1.93 2.16
C LEU A 413 2.71 0.65 2.50
N SER A 414 3.98 0.60 2.14
CA SER A 414 4.92 -0.44 2.55
C SER A 414 5.87 0.14 3.60
N ILE A 415 5.96 -0.46 4.78
CA ILE A 415 6.87 -0.03 5.85
C ILE A 415 7.88 -1.11 6.18
N ASP A 416 9.02 -0.70 6.74
CA ASP A 416 9.94 -1.59 7.41
C ASP A 416 9.67 -1.54 8.92
N LYS A 417 9.20 -2.65 9.50
CA LYS A 417 8.76 -2.73 10.90
C LYS A 417 9.86 -2.42 11.93
N GLU A 418 11.14 -2.54 11.55
CA GLU A 418 12.29 -2.33 12.44
C GLU A 418 12.86 -0.91 12.35
N THR A 419 12.43 -0.15 11.34
CA THR A 419 12.81 1.26 11.15
C THR A 419 11.54 2.11 11.05
N ARG A 420 11.68 3.42 10.83
CA ARG A 420 10.54 4.32 10.62
C ARG A 420 10.43 4.75 9.17
N MET A 421 10.99 3.98 8.25
CA MET A 421 10.95 4.28 6.82
C MET A 421 9.94 3.39 6.10
N GLY A 422 9.57 3.83 4.91
CA GLY A 422 8.66 3.12 4.05
C GLY A 422 8.65 3.67 2.64
N VAL A 423 7.73 3.13 1.85
CA VAL A 423 7.42 3.55 0.50
C VAL A 423 5.90 3.67 0.40
N LEU A 424 5.43 4.80 -0.12
CA LEU A 424 4.02 5.01 -0.45
C LEU A 424 3.83 4.90 -1.95
N HIS A 425 2.90 4.06 -2.39
CA HIS A 425 2.49 3.89 -3.79
C HIS A 425 1.10 4.50 -4.00
N LEU A 426 0.98 5.35 -5.03
CA LEU A 426 -0.29 5.75 -5.63
C LEU A 426 -0.52 4.86 -6.84
N VAL A 427 -1.66 4.19 -6.93
CA VAL A 427 -1.99 3.26 -8.01
C VAL A 427 -3.17 3.79 -8.82
N SER A 428 -2.98 3.95 -10.13
CA SER A 428 -4.01 4.35 -11.08
C SER A 428 -3.91 3.51 -12.35
N LEU A 429 -4.84 2.59 -12.54
CA LEU A 429 -4.99 1.81 -13.78
C LEU A 429 -5.80 2.60 -14.79
N SER A 430 -5.42 2.49 -16.06
CA SER A 430 -6.02 3.20 -17.20
C SER A 430 -6.17 4.69 -16.89
N CYS A 431 -5.06 5.30 -16.46
CA CYS A 431 -5.02 6.58 -15.78
C CYS A 431 -5.77 7.66 -16.58
N GLY A 432 -6.65 8.37 -15.87
CA GLY A 432 -7.51 9.40 -16.43
C GLY A 432 -6.94 10.82 -16.44
N LEU A 433 -5.75 11.02 -15.91
CA LEU A 433 -5.09 12.32 -15.95
C LEU A 433 -4.20 12.45 -17.19
N LEU A 434 -3.93 13.70 -17.58
CA LEU A 434 -2.83 14.00 -18.49
C LEU A 434 -1.53 13.57 -17.82
N ILE A 435 -0.84 12.62 -18.45
CA ILE A 435 0.32 11.93 -17.93
C ILE A 435 1.51 12.87 -17.75
N THR A 436 1.84 13.68 -18.75
CA THR A 436 2.99 14.58 -18.73
C THR A 436 2.81 15.66 -17.66
N GLN A 437 1.61 16.21 -17.54
CA GLN A 437 1.24 17.14 -16.47
C GLN A 437 1.22 16.47 -15.08
N LEU A 438 0.79 15.22 -14.97
CA LEU A 438 0.85 14.45 -13.72
C LEU A 438 2.30 14.28 -13.27
N LEU A 439 3.18 13.90 -14.20
CA LEU A 439 4.60 13.69 -13.93
C LEU A 439 5.31 14.99 -13.56
N ASP A 440 4.97 16.08 -14.24
CA ASP A 440 5.46 17.41 -13.95
C ASP A 440 4.99 17.90 -12.57
N SER A 441 3.70 17.73 -12.25
CA SER A 441 3.16 18.02 -10.91
C SER A 441 3.83 17.17 -9.82
N THR A 442 4.15 15.91 -10.14
CA THR A 442 4.87 15.00 -9.24
C THR A 442 6.30 15.48 -8.99
N SER A 443 7.00 15.92 -10.04
CA SER A 443 8.38 16.41 -9.96
C SER A 443 8.48 17.67 -9.10
N ARG A 444 7.46 18.54 -9.16
CA ARG A 444 7.34 19.81 -8.42
C ARG A 444 6.76 19.67 -7.01
N ASN A 445 6.35 18.46 -6.62
CA ASN A 445 5.63 18.19 -5.37
C ASN A 445 4.28 18.92 -5.24
N GLN A 446 3.57 19.10 -6.36
CA GLN A 446 2.34 19.90 -6.48
C GLN A 446 1.08 19.05 -6.72
N ILE A 447 1.16 17.74 -6.47
CA ILE A 447 -0.04 16.88 -6.46
C ILE A 447 -0.99 17.39 -5.38
N ASN A 448 -2.24 17.64 -5.74
CA ASN A 448 -3.30 18.01 -4.81
C ASN A 448 -4.33 16.88 -4.69
N VAL A 449 -4.94 16.80 -3.50
CA VAL A 449 -6.06 15.91 -3.22
C VAL A 449 -7.28 16.72 -2.80
N LEU A 450 -8.45 16.28 -3.25
CA LEU A 450 -9.73 16.81 -2.80
C LEU A 450 -10.13 16.09 -1.52
N ASN A 451 -10.17 16.82 -0.41
CA ASN A 451 -10.63 16.31 0.88
C ASN A 451 -11.80 17.18 1.37
N LYS A 452 -12.99 16.59 1.52
CA LYS A 452 -14.21 17.29 1.96
C LYS A 452 -14.55 18.56 1.15
N GLY A 453 -14.23 18.55 -0.15
CA GLY A 453 -14.46 19.68 -1.06
C GLY A 453 -13.33 20.72 -1.10
N GLU A 454 -12.30 20.59 -0.27
CA GLU A 454 -11.13 21.47 -0.28
C GLU A 454 -9.95 20.79 -0.99
N SER A 455 -9.21 21.57 -1.81
CA SER A 455 -7.98 21.12 -2.44
C SER A 455 -6.79 21.34 -1.50
N LEU A 456 -6.15 20.25 -1.08
CA LEU A 456 -4.96 20.27 -0.22
C LEU A 456 -3.75 19.67 -0.96
N ASN A 457 -2.56 20.20 -0.70
CA ASN A 457 -1.33 19.53 -1.14
C ASN A 457 -1.25 18.12 -0.56
N PHE A 458 -0.93 17.14 -1.41
CA PHE A 458 -0.92 15.72 -1.06
C PHE A 458 0.04 15.40 0.08
N TYR A 459 1.23 16.01 0.13
CA TYR A 459 2.19 15.72 1.20
C TYR A 459 1.73 16.27 2.56
N LYS A 460 1.05 17.42 2.55
CA LYS A 460 0.43 17.97 3.75
C LYS A 460 -0.74 17.10 4.23
N TYR A 461 -1.51 16.53 3.29
CA TYR A 461 -2.55 15.55 3.59
C TYR A 461 -1.96 14.33 4.32
N LEU A 462 -0.89 13.73 3.77
CA LEU A 462 -0.22 12.56 4.36
C LEU A 462 0.32 12.82 5.76
N GLU A 463 0.93 13.99 5.98
CA GLU A 463 1.47 14.37 7.29
C GLU A 463 0.34 14.52 8.32
N THR A 464 -0.76 15.18 7.92
CA THR A 464 -1.90 15.48 8.81
C THR A 464 -2.69 14.22 9.16
N GLU A 465 -3.11 13.46 8.16
CA GLU A 465 -3.99 12.30 8.36
C GLU A 465 -3.23 11.08 8.87
N PHE A 466 -2.04 10.80 8.31
CA PHE A 466 -1.33 9.54 8.57
C PHE A 466 -0.01 9.72 9.34
N GLY A 467 0.48 10.96 9.53
CA GLY A 467 1.79 11.19 10.13
C GLY A 467 2.94 10.64 9.27
N ILE A 468 2.79 10.77 7.95
CA ILE A 468 3.75 10.31 6.94
C ILE A 468 4.40 11.52 6.28
N GLU A 469 5.73 11.57 6.32
CA GLU A 469 6.54 12.60 5.69
C GLU A 469 7.23 12.05 4.44
N LYS A 470 7.21 12.81 3.34
CA LYS A 470 8.01 12.48 2.16
C LYS A 470 9.50 12.63 2.46
N LYS A 471 10.28 11.65 2.03
CA LYS A 471 11.75 11.65 2.02
C LYS A 471 12.21 11.41 0.59
N GLY A 472 13.29 12.05 0.15
CA GLY A 472 13.78 11.90 -1.22
C GLY A 472 12.79 12.36 -2.30
N SER A 473 12.90 11.78 -3.49
CA SER A 473 12.14 12.16 -4.68
C SER A 473 11.12 11.09 -5.09
N ALA A 474 9.92 11.51 -5.48
CA ALA A 474 8.90 10.60 -5.99
C ALA A 474 9.36 9.99 -7.33
N LYS A 475 9.03 8.71 -7.55
CA LYS A 475 9.39 7.93 -8.73
C LYS A 475 8.12 7.48 -9.45
N SER A 476 8.09 7.66 -10.76
CA SER A 476 6.94 7.31 -11.59
C SER A 476 7.24 6.09 -12.43
N PHE A 477 6.36 5.11 -12.37
CA PHE A 477 6.39 3.91 -13.19
C PHE A 477 5.13 3.84 -14.04
N LEU A 478 5.32 3.70 -15.36
CA LEU A 478 4.25 3.67 -16.33
C LEU A 478 4.36 2.41 -17.19
N THR A 479 3.23 1.76 -17.41
CA THR A 479 3.08 0.70 -18.42
C THR A 479 2.15 1.18 -19.52
N ILE A 480 2.63 1.12 -20.76
CA ILE A 480 1.87 1.51 -21.94
C ILE A 480 1.62 0.23 -22.76
N PRO A 481 0.36 -0.19 -22.94
CA PRO A 481 0.00 -1.44 -23.62
C PRO A 481 0.05 -1.32 -25.16
N GLN A 482 1.08 -0.65 -25.69
CA GLN A 482 1.32 -0.40 -27.11
C GLN A 482 2.80 -0.63 -27.43
N ASN A 483 3.12 -0.95 -28.69
CA ASN A 483 4.52 -1.04 -29.09
C ASN A 483 5.17 0.33 -29.14
N ARG A 484 6.49 0.37 -28.91
CA ARG A 484 7.31 1.60 -29.00
C ARG A 484 7.10 2.41 -30.30
N LYS A 485 6.87 1.74 -31.43
CA LYS A 485 6.66 2.39 -32.75
C LYS A 485 5.34 3.17 -32.85
N GLU A 486 4.36 2.81 -32.01
CA GLU A 486 3.03 3.42 -31.99
C GLU A 486 2.99 4.67 -31.09
N VAL A 487 4.01 4.85 -30.24
CA VAL A 487 4.10 5.95 -29.28
C VAL A 487 5.01 7.07 -29.83
N PRO A 488 4.53 8.32 -29.92
CA PRO A 488 5.33 9.44 -30.40
C PRO A 488 6.60 9.67 -29.56
N GLN A 489 7.71 9.96 -30.24
CA GLN A 489 8.99 10.18 -29.59
C GLN A 489 9.01 11.44 -28.71
N ASP A 490 8.36 12.53 -29.15
CA ASP A 490 8.28 13.77 -28.38
C ASP A 490 7.52 13.56 -27.06
N PHE A 491 6.42 12.80 -27.09
CA PHE A 491 5.68 12.41 -25.89
C PHE A 491 6.56 11.61 -24.93
N LEU A 492 7.28 10.59 -25.42
CA LEU A 492 8.19 9.81 -24.58
C LEU A 492 9.33 10.65 -24.00
N ALA A 493 9.82 11.64 -24.75
CA ALA A 493 10.83 12.56 -24.25
C ALA A 493 10.28 13.41 -23.09
N SER A 494 9.09 13.98 -23.23
CA SER A 494 8.39 14.70 -22.14
C SER A 494 8.15 13.81 -20.92
N VAL A 495 7.66 12.58 -21.13
CA VAL A 495 7.44 11.60 -20.05
C VAL A 495 8.75 11.28 -19.32
N LEU A 496 9.84 10.98 -20.03
CA LEU A 496 11.13 10.66 -19.40
C LEU A 496 11.74 11.87 -18.68
N PHE A 497 11.52 13.07 -19.20
CA PHE A 497 11.98 14.30 -18.56
C PHE A 497 11.11 14.72 -17.38
N ALA A 498 9.90 14.14 -17.26
CA ALA A 498 8.85 14.52 -16.32
C ALA A 498 8.44 16.00 -16.47
N GLU A 499 8.27 16.45 -17.71
CA GLU A 499 7.78 17.78 -18.05
C GLU A 499 6.50 17.70 -18.89
N THR A 500 5.65 18.72 -18.77
CA THR A 500 4.42 18.86 -19.57
C THR A 500 4.72 18.84 -21.07
N LEU A 501 3.95 18.08 -21.84
CA LEU A 501 4.00 18.14 -23.31
C LEU A 501 3.14 19.31 -23.78
N TYR A 502 3.80 20.27 -24.42
CA TYR A 502 3.12 21.42 -25.02
C TYR A 502 2.81 21.16 -26.51
N GLU A 503 1.59 21.48 -26.92
CA GLU A 503 1.12 21.35 -28.30
C GLU A 503 1.54 22.55 -29.18
N GLU A 504 1.39 22.42 -30.50
CA GLU A 504 1.77 23.47 -31.44
C GLU A 504 0.95 24.75 -31.22
N GLY A 505 1.62 25.85 -30.84
CA GLY A 505 1.00 27.13 -30.52
C GLY A 505 1.04 27.50 -29.03
N GLU A 506 1.43 26.57 -28.17
CA GLU A 506 1.67 26.83 -26.74
C GLU A 506 3.08 27.41 -26.51
N VAL A 507 3.28 28.03 -25.34
CA VAL A 507 4.40 28.95 -25.07
C VAL A 507 5.76 28.23 -24.92
N LEU A 508 5.76 26.92 -24.70
CA LEU A 508 6.96 26.11 -24.45
C LEU A 508 7.22 25.13 -25.60
N GLY A 509 8.51 24.91 -25.89
CA GLY A 509 8.96 24.04 -26.99
C GLY A 509 9.04 22.56 -26.61
N LYS A 510 9.57 21.74 -27.53
CA LYS A 510 9.77 20.30 -27.33
C LYS A 510 11.07 20.00 -26.58
N VAL A 511 11.10 18.88 -25.84
CA VAL A 511 12.32 18.38 -25.18
C VAL A 511 13.37 17.98 -26.22
N VAL A 512 14.56 18.59 -26.15
CA VAL A 512 15.71 18.34 -27.06
C VAL A 512 16.96 17.81 -26.34
N ASP A 513 16.78 17.30 -25.11
CA ASP A 513 17.88 16.79 -24.28
C ASP A 513 18.63 15.62 -24.93
N LYS A 514 19.95 15.76 -25.11
CA LYS A 514 20.75 14.79 -25.86
C LYS A 514 20.77 13.40 -25.22
N ASP A 515 20.74 13.31 -23.90
CA ASP A 515 20.79 12.03 -23.19
C ASP A 515 19.47 11.28 -23.34
N ILE A 516 18.33 11.98 -23.24
CA ILE A 516 17.01 11.41 -23.52
C ILE A 516 16.90 10.93 -24.98
N TRP A 517 17.29 11.77 -25.94
CA TRP A 517 17.22 11.40 -27.35
C TRP A 517 18.11 10.19 -27.67
N LYS A 518 19.28 10.09 -27.03
CA LYS A 518 20.14 8.91 -27.11
C LYS A 518 19.47 7.66 -26.55
N LEU A 519 18.81 7.75 -25.40
CA LEU A 519 18.06 6.62 -24.82
C LEU A 519 16.94 6.15 -25.77
N LEU A 520 16.15 7.09 -26.29
CA LEU A 520 15.01 6.82 -27.18
C LEU A 520 15.41 6.28 -28.55
N SER A 521 16.67 6.44 -28.96
CA SER A 521 17.22 5.85 -30.18
C SER A 521 17.40 4.32 -30.08
N SER A 522 17.49 3.77 -28.87
CA SER A 522 17.55 2.32 -28.65
C SER A 522 16.15 1.71 -28.85
N PRO A 523 15.99 0.69 -29.71
CA PRO A 523 14.68 0.09 -29.98
C PRO A 523 14.07 -0.63 -28.77
N TYR A 524 14.90 -1.16 -27.87
CA TYR A 524 14.47 -1.89 -26.66
C TYR A 524 14.82 -1.16 -25.36
N GLY A 525 15.54 -0.04 -25.44
CA GLY A 525 16.03 0.69 -24.28
C GLY A 525 16.97 -0.16 -23.44
N ILE A 526 16.62 -0.36 -22.16
CA ILE A 526 17.36 -1.19 -21.19
C ILE A 526 16.73 -2.57 -20.97
N ALA A 527 15.72 -2.95 -21.76
CA ALA A 527 15.06 -4.24 -21.63
C ALA A 527 16.06 -5.39 -21.84
N GLN A 528 15.93 -6.45 -21.04
CA GLN A 528 16.75 -7.65 -21.17
C GLN A 528 16.13 -8.70 -22.10
N TYR A 529 14.83 -8.56 -22.37
CA TYR A 529 14.06 -9.44 -23.22
C TYR A 529 13.38 -8.62 -24.32
N ASP A 530 13.20 -9.22 -25.49
CA ASP A 530 12.65 -8.58 -26.68
C ASP A 530 11.13 -8.39 -26.66
N TYR A 531 10.43 -8.97 -25.68
CA TYR A 531 8.99 -8.81 -25.53
C TYR A 531 8.57 -7.41 -25.05
N ALA A 532 9.49 -6.60 -24.51
CA ALA A 532 9.17 -5.26 -24.02
C ALA A 532 10.26 -4.25 -24.35
N THR A 533 9.86 -2.98 -24.45
CA THR A 533 10.76 -1.83 -24.47
C THR A 533 10.73 -1.16 -23.11
N VAL A 534 11.90 -0.89 -22.53
CA VAL A 534 11.99 -0.26 -21.20
C VAL A 534 12.92 0.93 -21.27
N TYR A 535 12.44 2.11 -20.88
CA TYR A 535 13.28 3.29 -20.72
C TYR A 535 13.26 3.77 -19.28
N THR A 536 14.41 4.24 -18.81
CA THR A 536 14.55 4.85 -17.50
C THR A 536 15.35 6.13 -17.62
N PHE A 537 14.89 7.18 -16.94
CA PHE A 537 15.62 8.44 -16.83
C PHE A 537 15.24 9.14 -15.53
N LYS A 538 16.24 9.46 -14.70
CA LYS A 538 16.05 10.09 -13.39
C LYS A 538 14.96 9.39 -12.59
N ASN A 539 13.79 10.02 -12.41
CA ASN A 539 12.72 9.54 -11.56
C ASN A 539 11.65 8.73 -12.30
N VAL A 540 11.84 8.41 -13.58
CA VAL A 540 10.81 7.77 -14.41
C VAL A 540 11.28 6.42 -14.96
N VAL A 541 10.39 5.44 -14.91
CA VAL A 541 10.49 4.13 -15.59
C VAL A 541 9.27 3.98 -16.50
N VAL A 542 9.47 3.73 -17.78
CA VAL A 542 8.39 3.45 -18.74
C VAL A 542 8.61 2.09 -19.37
N GLN A 543 7.58 1.26 -19.37
CA GLN A 543 7.55 -0.01 -20.08
C GLN A 543 6.48 0.03 -21.17
N MET A 544 6.84 -0.45 -22.36
CA MET A 544 5.96 -0.50 -23.53
C MET A 544 5.97 -1.89 -24.14
N SER A 545 4.81 -2.46 -24.35
CA SER A 545 4.63 -3.72 -25.08
C SER A 545 3.14 -3.98 -25.34
N GLN A 546 2.83 -4.64 -26.45
CA GLN A 546 1.53 -5.27 -26.62
C GLN A 546 1.28 -6.42 -25.64
N SER A 547 2.32 -7.01 -25.07
CA SER A 547 2.18 -8.04 -24.02
C SER A 547 1.58 -7.51 -22.73
N PHE A 548 1.57 -6.18 -22.52
CA PHE A 548 0.85 -5.57 -21.39
C PHE A 548 -0.65 -5.41 -21.66
N GLN A 549 -1.13 -5.81 -22.84
CA GLN A 549 -2.57 -5.94 -23.07
C GLN A 549 -3.09 -7.15 -22.32
N GLY A 550 -4.06 -6.92 -21.45
CA GLY A 550 -4.59 -7.93 -20.55
C GLY A 550 -5.85 -7.45 -19.84
N ASP A 551 -6.51 -8.40 -19.18
CA ASP A 551 -7.43 -8.08 -18.08
C ASP A 551 -6.69 -7.40 -16.92
N MET A 552 -7.45 -6.75 -16.03
CA MET A 552 -6.90 -6.00 -14.90
C MET A 552 -5.98 -6.86 -14.03
N ALA A 553 -6.38 -8.09 -13.73
CA ALA A 553 -5.61 -9.00 -12.88
C ALA A 553 -4.25 -9.35 -13.53
N SER A 554 -4.25 -9.63 -14.83
CA SER A 554 -3.04 -9.95 -15.59
C SER A 554 -2.07 -8.77 -15.64
N ARG A 555 -2.56 -7.55 -15.88
CA ARG A 555 -1.74 -6.33 -15.88
C ARG A 555 -1.08 -6.09 -14.52
N LEU A 556 -1.85 -6.14 -13.44
CA LEU A 556 -1.37 -6.01 -12.07
C LEU A 556 -0.29 -7.06 -11.73
N ALA A 557 -0.50 -8.31 -12.15
CA ALA A 557 0.46 -9.39 -11.95
C ALA A 557 1.79 -9.12 -12.68
N MET A 558 1.74 -8.62 -13.92
CA MET A 558 2.93 -8.26 -14.70
C MET A 558 3.65 -7.05 -14.13
N GLU A 559 2.91 -5.99 -13.80
CA GLU A 559 3.42 -4.72 -13.26
C GLU A 559 4.08 -4.87 -11.89
N SER A 560 3.57 -5.79 -11.08
CA SER A 560 4.09 -6.04 -9.72
C SER A 560 5.58 -6.36 -9.67
N VAL A 561 6.17 -6.92 -10.75
CA VAL A 561 7.60 -7.23 -10.81
C VAL A 561 8.44 -5.95 -10.74
N THR A 562 8.18 -5.01 -11.64
CA THR A 562 8.91 -3.74 -11.70
C THR A 562 8.57 -2.86 -10.49
N LEU A 563 7.30 -2.86 -10.06
CA LEU A 563 6.87 -2.13 -8.88
C LEU A 563 7.59 -2.61 -7.61
N PHE A 564 7.77 -3.92 -7.45
CA PHE A 564 8.54 -4.50 -6.35
C PHE A 564 10.01 -4.06 -6.40
N TYR A 565 10.64 -4.02 -7.57
CA TYR A 565 12.03 -3.53 -7.68
C TYR A 565 12.15 -2.06 -7.28
N ILE A 566 11.20 -1.23 -7.71
CA ILE A 566 11.13 0.18 -7.31
C ILE A 566 10.94 0.30 -5.80
N GLU A 567 10.03 -0.47 -5.20
CA GLU A 567 9.79 -0.48 -3.76
C GLU A 567 11.08 -0.75 -2.96
N LEU A 568 11.85 -1.79 -3.33
CA LEU A 568 13.11 -2.10 -2.64
C LEU A 568 14.16 -1.00 -2.78
N ILE A 569 14.29 -0.40 -3.97
CA ILE A 569 15.21 0.71 -4.21
C ILE A 569 14.79 1.94 -3.39
N LEU A 570 13.48 2.17 -3.21
CA LEU A 570 12.99 3.31 -2.45
C LEU A 570 13.12 3.15 -0.94
N PHE A 571 13.14 1.93 -0.41
CA PHE A 571 13.58 1.70 0.98
C PHE A 571 15.04 2.13 1.17
N GLU A 572 15.91 1.84 0.21
CA GLU A 572 17.31 2.29 0.22
C GLU A 572 17.40 3.83 0.17
N GLU A 573 16.63 4.47 -0.72
CA GLU A 573 16.57 5.93 -0.82
C GLU A 573 16.08 6.57 0.49
N ALA A 574 14.98 6.06 1.06
CA ALA A 574 14.43 6.56 2.33
C ALA A 574 15.47 6.47 3.45
N ALA A 575 16.20 5.36 3.57
CA ALA A 575 17.25 5.18 4.56
C ALA A 575 18.38 6.20 4.44
N ILE A 576 18.82 6.50 3.21
CA ILE A 576 19.89 7.46 2.93
C ILE A 576 19.41 8.88 3.25
N GLU A 577 18.22 9.25 2.77
CA GLU A 577 17.67 10.60 2.91
C GLU A 577 17.35 10.94 4.36
N ILE A 578 16.72 10.03 5.12
CA ILE A 578 16.44 10.25 6.55
C ILE A 578 17.76 10.45 7.32
N ALA A 579 18.75 9.60 7.10
CA ALA A 579 20.02 9.71 7.79
C ALA A 579 20.75 11.00 7.41
N ASN A 580 20.75 11.37 6.13
CA ASN A 580 21.39 12.58 5.64
C ASN A 580 20.71 13.85 6.18
N GLU A 581 19.38 13.89 6.22
CA GLU A 581 18.61 15.00 6.79
C GLU A 581 18.94 15.20 8.28
N GLU A 582 19.01 14.12 9.06
CA GLU A 582 19.40 14.17 10.47
C GLU A 582 20.85 14.65 10.66
N ILE A 583 21.78 14.24 9.78
CA ILE A 583 23.15 14.76 9.79
C ILE A 583 23.18 16.26 9.53
N VAL A 584 22.49 16.73 8.50
CA VAL A 584 22.45 18.15 8.16
C VAL A 584 21.83 18.96 9.30
N LYS A 585 20.70 18.52 9.87
CA LYS A 585 20.07 19.15 11.03
C LYS A 585 21.02 19.23 12.23
N PHE A 586 21.77 18.16 12.48
CA PHE A 586 22.78 18.12 13.55
C PHE A 586 23.92 19.11 13.29
N LEU A 587 24.49 19.12 12.08
CA LEU A 587 25.61 19.98 11.70
C LEU A 587 25.24 21.47 11.74
N VAL A 588 24.05 21.84 11.27
CA VAL A 588 23.54 23.22 11.34
C VAL A 588 23.44 23.70 12.79
N ASN A 589 23.04 22.83 13.71
CA ASN A 589 22.83 23.17 15.12
C ASN A 589 24.02 22.80 16.03
N ILE A 590 25.19 22.47 15.46
CA ILE A 590 26.32 21.90 16.20
C ILE A 590 26.77 22.73 17.41
N ASN A 591 26.66 24.05 17.31
CA ASN A 591 27.05 25.00 18.36
C ASN A 591 26.15 24.95 19.61
N GLN A 592 24.97 24.33 19.49
CA GLN A 592 24.00 24.19 20.60
C GLN A 592 24.25 22.93 21.44
N TYR A 593 25.11 22.01 20.98
CA TYR A 593 25.35 20.74 21.67
C TYR A 593 26.59 20.76 22.56
N THR A 594 26.45 20.22 23.77
CA THR A 594 27.61 19.86 24.61
C THR A 594 28.36 18.68 23.99
N HIS A 595 29.63 18.47 24.37
CA HIS A 595 30.43 17.37 23.81
C HIS A 595 29.78 15.99 24.01
N ARG A 596 29.19 15.73 25.20
CA ARG A 596 28.47 14.48 25.47
C ARG A 596 27.20 14.34 24.62
N ASN A 597 26.46 15.44 24.40
CA ASN A 597 25.29 15.44 23.53
C ASN A 597 25.67 15.19 22.07
N VAL A 598 26.81 15.70 21.60
CA VAL A 598 27.35 15.39 20.27
C VAL A 598 27.59 13.88 20.11
N LEU A 599 28.27 13.24 21.07
CA LEU A 599 28.55 11.81 20.99
C LEU A 599 27.24 10.99 20.94
N LYS A 600 26.26 11.34 21.80
CA LYS A 600 24.95 10.69 21.82
C LYS A 600 24.20 10.85 20.51
N SER A 601 24.12 12.07 19.97
CA SER A 601 23.40 12.36 18.72
C SER A 601 24.02 11.65 17.53
N VAL A 602 25.35 11.69 17.37
CA VAL A 602 26.03 11.00 16.27
C VAL A 602 25.84 9.49 16.36
N ASN A 603 25.97 8.89 17.55
CA ASN A 603 25.71 7.47 17.74
C ASN A 603 24.25 7.10 17.40
N GLN A 604 23.29 7.94 17.77
CA GLN A 604 21.88 7.70 17.45
C GLN A 604 21.62 7.74 15.94
N ILE A 605 22.16 8.73 15.23
CA ILE A 605 22.02 8.86 13.77
C ILE A 605 22.61 7.63 13.07
N LEU A 606 23.86 7.28 13.40
CA LEU A 606 24.55 6.14 12.79
C LEU A 606 23.86 4.81 13.10
N THR A 607 23.45 4.59 14.35
CA THR A 607 22.73 3.38 14.77
C THR A 607 21.40 3.25 14.02
N THR A 608 20.66 4.35 13.88
CA THR A 608 19.37 4.36 13.18
C THR A 608 19.55 4.01 11.70
N HIS A 609 20.56 4.59 11.04
CA HIS A 609 20.87 4.26 9.66
C HIS A 609 21.31 2.80 9.50
N VAL A 610 22.21 2.28 10.35
CA VAL A 610 22.70 0.89 10.29
C VAL A 610 21.56 -0.13 10.41
N LYS A 611 20.46 0.17 11.11
CA LYS A 611 19.29 -0.74 11.13
C LYS A 611 18.69 -0.99 9.74
N SER A 612 18.88 -0.08 8.78
CA SER A 612 18.39 -0.24 7.41
C SER A 612 19.29 -1.07 6.48
N ILE A 613 20.38 -1.67 7.01
CA ILE A 613 21.40 -2.38 6.22
C ILE A 613 20.84 -3.46 5.28
N GLU A 614 19.73 -4.09 5.65
CA GLU A 614 19.02 -5.10 4.83
C GLU A 614 18.55 -4.57 3.47
N PHE A 615 18.45 -3.25 3.30
CA PHE A 615 18.05 -2.63 2.03
C PHE A 615 19.23 -2.06 1.25
N TRP A 616 20.45 -2.11 1.78
CA TRP A 616 21.64 -1.56 1.09
C TRP A 616 22.20 -2.51 0.03
N ASP A 617 22.01 -3.81 0.25
CA ASP A 617 22.32 -4.90 -0.67
C ASP A 617 21.06 -5.70 -0.95
N ILE A 618 20.29 -5.26 -1.96
CA ILE A 618 19.04 -5.90 -2.34
C ILE A 618 19.34 -7.27 -2.97
N GLN A 619 19.03 -8.34 -2.24
CA GLN A 619 19.22 -9.72 -2.69
C GLN A 619 17.94 -10.30 -3.28
N VAL A 620 18.02 -10.72 -4.54
CA VAL A 620 16.93 -11.34 -5.30
C VAL A 620 17.41 -12.60 -6.03
N ASN A 621 16.48 -13.51 -6.28
CA ASN A 621 16.78 -14.88 -6.72
C ASN A 621 17.33 -14.98 -8.16
N TYR A 622 17.09 -13.99 -9.02
CA TYR A 622 17.43 -14.08 -10.45
C TYR A 622 18.46 -13.03 -10.88
N PRO A 623 19.51 -13.41 -11.64
CA PRO A 623 20.49 -12.46 -12.18
C PRO A 623 19.87 -11.34 -13.02
N SER A 624 18.83 -11.66 -13.81
CA SER A 624 18.10 -10.66 -14.59
C SER A 624 17.42 -9.61 -13.71
N SER A 625 16.88 -10.02 -12.56
CA SER A 625 16.28 -9.12 -11.58
C SER A 625 17.34 -8.21 -10.96
N VAL A 626 18.52 -8.74 -10.61
CA VAL A 626 19.65 -7.94 -10.13
C VAL A 626 20.08 -6.88 -11.14
N ALA A 627 20.20 -7.26 -12.42
CA ALA A 627 20.54 -6.33 -13.49
C ALA A 627 19.48 -5.24 -13.68
N SER A 628 18.19 -5.58 -13.63
CA SER A 628 17.08 -4.62 -13.70
C SER A 628 17.09 -3.65 -12.53
N ILE A 629 17.25 -4.16 -11.29
CA ILE A 629 17.36 -3.34 -10.08
C ILE A 629 18.53 -2.36 -10.21
N ASN A 630 19.70 -2.83 -10.66
CA ASN A 630 20.87 -1.96 -10.83
C ASN A 630 20.67 -0.89 -11.89
N ASN A 631 20.03 -1.22 -13.02
CA ASN A 631 19.73 -0.22 -14.06
C ASN A 631 18.76 0.86 -13.55
N ILE A 632 17.70 0.46 -12.84
CA ILE A 632 16.73 1.39 -12.24
C ILE A 632 17.41 2.23 -11.15
N ARG A 633 18.15 1.60 -10.22
CA ARG A 633 18.91 2.24 -9.15
C ARG A 633 19.89 3.29 -9.68
N ASN A 634 20.58 2.98 -10.77
CA ASN A 634 21.51 3.90 -11.42
C ASN A 634 20.77 5.10 -12.05
N ALA A 635 19.65 4.85 -12.75
CA ALA A 635 18.83 5.90 -13.32
C ALA A 635 18.27 6.83 -12.24
N PHE A 636 17.82 6.27 -11.11
CA PHE A 636 17.30 6.99 -9.95
C PHE A 636 18.38 7.79 -9.20
N GLY A 637 19.66 7.60 -9.54
CA GLY A 637 20.76 8.37 -8.97
C GLY A 637 21.10 7.99 -7.53
N ILE A 638 20.68 6.82 -7.05
CA ILE A 638 20.91 6.35 -5.68
C ILE A 638 22.40 6.35 -5.32
N GLY A 639 23.28 6.01 -6.28
CA GLY A 639 24.73 6.08 -6.08
C GLY A 639 25.23 7.49 -5.76
N LYS A 640 24.62 8.54 -6.34
CA LYS A 640 24.95 9.93 -6.03
C LYS A 640 24.48 10.32 -4.63
N LEU A 641 23.29 9.87 -4.22
CA LEU A 641 22.77 10.08 -2.86
C LEU A 641 23.67 9.41 -1.82
N ARG A 642 24.09 8.17 -2.09
CA ARG A 642 25.02 7.41 -1.24
C ARG A 642 26.37 8.12 -1.10
N ALA A 643 26.91 8.66 -2.20
CA ALA A 643 28.16 9.41 -2.18
C ALA A 643 28.04 10.73 -1.39
N ALA A 644 26.91 11.44 -1.52
CA ALA A 644 26.65 12.65 -0.73
C ALA A 644 26.56 12.33 0.77
N PHE A 645 25.80 11.30 1.13
CA PHE A 645 25.70 10.81 2.51
C PHE A 645 27.06 10.39 3.08
N GLN A 646 27.88 9.65 2.32
CA GLN A 646 29.19 9.19 2.78
C GLN A 646 30.12 10.36 3.14
N ARG A 647 30.11 11.45 2.35
CA ARG A 647 30.86 12.67 2.68
C ARG A 647 30.38 13.28 4.00
N ASN A 648 29.07 13.45 4.16
CA ASN A 648 28.49 14.03 5.38
C ASN A 648 28.75 13.13 6.62
N LYS A 649 28.75 11.81 6.42
CA LYS A 649 29.10 10.81 7.45
C LYS A 649 30.56 10.94 7.91
N GLU A 650 31.49 11.18 6.99
CA GLU A 650 32.91 11.39 7.32
C GLU A 650 33.12 12.66 8.16
N GLU A 651 32.38 13.73 7.87
CA GLU A 651 32.41 14.97 8.65
C GLU A 651 31.95 14.76 10.09
N ILE A 652 30.80 14.10 10.31
CA ILE A 652 30.30 13.85 11.67
C ILE A 652 31.21 12.90 12.45
N LEU A 653 31.87 11.93 11.80
CA LEU A 653 32.81 11.02 12.45
C LEU A 653 34.08 11.76 12.89
N THR A 654 34.54 12.70 12.06
CA THR A 654 35.66 13.57 12.42
C THR A 654 35.30 14.43 13.64
N ILE A 655 34.10 15.02 13.66
CA ILE A 655 33.58 15.77 14.82
C ILE A 655 33.47 14.88 16.06
N TYR A 656 32.92 13.68 15.91
CA TYR A 656 32.78 12.70 16.98
C TYR A 656 34.14 12.40 17.63
N ASN A 657 35.14 12.04 16.82
CA ASN A 657 36.49 11.73 17.29
C ASN A 657 37.11 12.93 18.03
N MET A 658 37.03 14.14 17.47
CA MET A 658 37.54 15.34 18.12
C MET A 658 36.85 15.62 19.47
N ARG A 659 35.54 15.38 19.58
CA ARG A 659 34.80 15.61 20.83
C ARG A 659 35.04 14.49 21.85
N SER A 660 35.19 13.24 21.41
CA SER A 660 35.55 12.10 22.28
C SER A 660 36.89 12.36 22.94
N ASP A 661 37.91 12.75 22.17
CA ASP A 661 39.24 13.07 22.70
C ASP A 661 39.21 14.17 23.78
N ILE A 662 38.30 15.14 23.66
CA ILE A 662 38.13 16.20 24.66
C ILE A 662 37.49 15.64 25.94
N VAL A 663 36.46 14.79 25.80
CA VAL A 663 35.79 14.15 26.94
C VAL A 663 36.76 13.20 27.66
N ASP A 664 37.49 12.38 26.93
CA ASP A 664 38.46 11.42 27.48
C ASP A 664 39.58 12.15 28.24
N LYS A 665 40.07 13.27 27.71
CA LYS A 665 41.04 14.13 28.42
C LYS A 665 40.44 14.76 29.69
N ALA A 666 39.18 15.20 29.64
CA ALA A 666 38.51 15.76 30.81
C ALA A 666 38.29 14.71 31.91
N GLU A 667 37.90 13.49 31.53
CA GLU A 667 37.71 12.36 32.45
C GLU A 667 39.04 11.89 33.04
N ALA A 668 40.09 11.77 32.23
CA ALA A 668 41.44 11.48 32.72
C ALA A 668 41.94 12.56 33.71
N ASN A 669 41.70 13.84 33.41
CA ASN A 669 42.05 14.94 34.32
C ASN A 669 41.24 14.90 35.62
N PHE A 670 39.96 14.51 35.57
CA PHE A 670 39.12 14.37 36.74
C PHE A 670 39.54 13.18 37.62
N ILE A 671 39.89 12.04 37.00
CA ILE A 671 40.47 10.88 37.71
C ILE A 671 41.81 11.28 38.35
N ALA A 672 42.66 12.02 37.64
CA ALA A 672 43.91 12.54 38.20
C ALA A 672 43.68 13.50 39.37
N LEU A 673 42.67 14.38 39.28
CA LEU A 673 42.26 15.27 40.37
C LEU A 673 41.79 14.47 41.59
N ILE A 674 40.91 13.48 41.40
CA ILE A 674 40.46 12.58 42.47
C ILE A 674 41.65 11.84 43.10
N GLY A 675 42.55 11.28 42.28
CA GLY A 675 43.77 10.63 42.74
C GLY A 675 44.66 11.57 43.54
N SER A 676 44.79 12.83 43.11
CA SER A 676 45.55 13.85 43.84
C SER A 676 44.90 14.23 45.18
N ILE A 677 43.56 14.33 45.24
CA ILE A 677 42.81 14.55 46.49
C ILE A 677 43.01 13.37 47.44
N PHE A 678 42.88 12.13 46.96
CA PHE A 678 43.15 10.93 47.77
C PHE A 678 44.58 10.91 48.30
N THR A 679 45.56 11.27 47.48
CA THR A 679 46.96 11.36 47.88
C THR A 679 47.15 12.40 48.99
N ILE A 680 46.52 13.58 48.87
CA ILE A 680 46.56 14.64 49.89
C ILE A 680 45.91 14.17 51.20
N VAL A 681 44.76 13.49 51.13
CA VAL A 681 44.07 12.95 52.31
C VAL A 681 44.91 11.87 53.00
N SER A 682 45.56 10.98 52.24
CA SER A 682 46.51 10.00 52.80
C SER A 682 47.71 10.65 53.49
N VAL A 683 48.24 11.74 52.92
CA VAL A 683 49.34 12.51 53.54
C VAL A 683 48.89 13.25 54.80
N ILE A 684 47.67 13.81 54.82
CA ILE A 684 47.10 14.47 56.01
C ILE A 684 46.92 13.47 57.15
N ASN A 685 46.40 12.26 56.87
CA ASN A 685 46.29 11.20 57.88
C ASN A 685 47.65 10.77 58.43
N PHE A 686 48.69 10.72 57.59
CA PHE A 686 50.07 10.41 57.99
C PHE A 686 50.72 11.53 58.85
N ILE A 687 50.33 12.78 58.62
CA ILE A 687 50.81 13.97 59.35
C ILE A 687 50.11 14.13 60.71
N LEU A 688 48.85 13.68 60.84
CA LEU A 688 48.06 13.73 62.08
C LEU A 688 48.44 12.65 63.11
N GLU A 689 49.35 11.72 62.78
CA GLU A 689 49.91 10.80 63.76
C GLU A 689 50.87 11.53 64.74
N PRO A 690 50.66 11.46 66.07
CA PRO A 690 51.39 12.25 67.07
C PRO A 690 52.92 12.06 67.13
N LYS A 691 53.49 11.10 66.38
CA LYS A 691 54.92 10.79 66.36
C LYS A 691 55.73 11.55 65.30
N ASN A 692 55.10 12.28 64.39
CA ASN A 692 55.75 12.84 63.19
C ASN A 692 55.88 14.38 63.17
N HIS A 693 56.25 15.01 64.30
CA HIS A 693 56.40 16.47 64.39
C HIS A 693 57.43 17.08 63.41
N PHE A 694 58.46 16.32 63.02
CA PHE A 694 59.48 16.76 62.04
C PHE A 694 58.94 16.79 60.59
N VAL A 695 57.94 15.96 60.29
CA VAL A 695 57.27 15.92 58.99
C VAL A 695 56.35 17.12 58.81
N PHE A 696 55.74 17.63 59.89
CA PHE A 696 54.86 18.81 59.85
C PHE A 696 55.61 20.08 59.39
N ILE A 697 56.85 20.27 59.86
CA ILE A 697 57.72 21.41 59.47
C ILE A 697 58.18 21.26 58.02
N SER A 698 58.56 20.04 57.62
CA SER A 698 59.01 19.72 56.25
C SER A 698 57.89 19.88 55.22
N PHE A 699 56.66 19.47 55.58
CA PHE A 699 55.47 19.63 54.75
C PHE A 699 55.02 21.10 54.66
N GLY A 700 55.09 21.86 55.75
CA GLY A 700 54.85 23.31 55.74
C GLY A 700 55.79 24.05 54.79
N LEU A 701 57.09 23.67 54.78
CA LEU A 701 58.07 24.23 53.86
C LEU A 701 57.78 23.83 52.40
N PHE A 702 57.38 22.58 52.16
CA PHE A 702 57.01 22.09 50.83
C PHE A 702 55.77 22.78 50.26
N VAL A 703 54.74 22.99 51.09
CA VAL A 703 53.53 23.74 50.72
C VAL A 703 53.84 25.21 50.46
N LEU A 704 54.74 25.84 51.23
CA LEU A 704 55.20 27.21 50.96
C LEU A 704 55.98 27.32 49.64
N VAL A 705 56.82 26.34 49.32
CA VAL A 705 57.54 26.27 48.03
C VAL A 705 56.57 26.05 46.87
N LEU A 706 55.57 25.17 47.04
CA LEU A 706 54.50 24.97 46.05
C LEU A 706 53.64 26.20 45.85
N LEU A 707 53.26 26.92 46.91
CA LEU A 707 52.52 28.18 46.82
C LEU A 707 53.36 29.28 46.18
N PHE A 708 54.67 29.32 46.43
CA PHE A 708 55.59 30.25 45.78
C PHE A 708 55.75 29.94 44.27
N LEU A 709 55.89 28.66 43.91
CA LEU A 709 55.92 28.20 42.51
C LEU A 709 54.59 28.44 41.79
N TYR A 710 53.46 28.20 42.46
CA TYR A 710 52.12 28.46 41.94
C TYR A 710 51.90 29.96 41.72
N LYS A 711 52.27 30.82 42.68
CA LYS A 711 52.25 32.29 42.51
C LYS A 711 53.11 32.73 41.33
N ARG A 712 54.30 32.13 41.15
CA ARG A 712 55.20 32.42 40.02
C ARG A 712 54.64 31.94 38.67
N TYR A 713 53.94 30.79 38.67
CA TYR A 713 53.23 30.27 37.50
C TYR A 713 52.01 31.13 37.14
N LEU A 714 51.21 31.57 38.12
CA LEU A 714 50.05 32.44 37.92
C LEU A 714 50.45 33.82 37.40
N VAL A 715 51.56 34.39 37.89
CA VAL A 715 52.14 35.63 37.35
C VAL A 715 52.61 35.43 35.91
N LYS A 716 53.30 34.32 35.58
CA LYS A 716 53.68 34.01 34.19
C LYS A 716 52.47 33.76 33.28
N PHE A 717 51.42 33.11 33.78
CA PHE A 717 50.20 32.81 33.05
C PHE A 717 49.37 34.08 32.76
N LEU A 718 49.30 35.01 33.73
CA LEU A 718 48.67 36.33 33.54
C LEU A 718 49.45 37.19 32.54
N TYR A 719 50.79 37.22 32.60
CA TYR A 719 51.63 37.90 31.61
C TYR A 719 51.54 37.28 30.21
N ALA A 720 51.43 35.95 30.10
CA ALA A 720 51.24 35.26 28.82
C ALA A 720 49.85 35.51 28.21
N ARG A 721 48.80 35.65 29.04
CA ARG A 721 47.43 35.93 28.62
C ARG A 721 47.25 37.38 28.14
N GLU A 722 47.91 38.37 28.75
CA GLU A 722 48.00 39.74 28.19
C GLU A 722 48.77 39.78 26.86
N GLY A 723 49.86 39.01 26.74
CA GLY A 723 50.63 38.89 25.49
C GLY A 723 49.91 38.15 24.36
N PHE A 724 48.98 37.25 24.69
CA PHE A 724 48.10 36.56 23.74
C PHE A 724 46.96 37.47 23.28
N TRP A 725 46.29 38.20 24.18
CA TRP A 725 45.26 39.17 23.82
C TRP A 725 45.81 40.34 22.97
N LYS A 726 47.00 40.87 23.28
CA LYS A 726 47.67 41.87 22.43
C LYS A 726 48.04 41.33 21.04
N ARG A 727 48.39 40.05 20.90
CA ARG A 727 48.68 39.41 19.61
C ARG A 727 47.42 39.03 18.82
N TYR A 728 46.33 38.68 19.51
CA TYR A 728 45.03 38.36 18.92
C TYR A 728 44.34 39.62 18.37
N ILE A 729 44.31 40.72 19.16
CA ILE A 729 43.79 42.03 18.71
C ILE A 729 44.61 42.58 17.53
N LYS A 730 45.93 42.46 17.56
CA LYS A 730 46.82 42.92 16.46
C LYS A 730 46.72 42.06 15.18
N ARG A 731 46.22 40.82 15.26
CA ARG A 731 45.91 39.98 14.08
C ARG A 731 44.51 40.23 13.53
N TYR A 732 43.55 40.55 14.40
CA TYR A 732 42.17 40.87 14.01
C TYR A 732 42.08 42.19 13.22
N PHE A 733 42.81 43.23 13.63
CA PHE A 733 42.90 44.53 12.91
C PHE A 733 43.84 44.53 11.68
N ARG A 734 44.38 43.37 11.28
CA ARG A 734 45.25 43.25 10.09
C ARG A 734 44.61 42.43 8.96
N LYS A 735 43.40 41.90 9.19
CA LYS A 735 42.63 41.06 8.25
C LYS A 735 41.23 41.58 7.94
N HIS A 736 40.85 42.69 8.56
CA HIS A 736 39.83 43.64 8.10
C HIS A 736 40.56 44.97 7.89
#